data_AF-A0AAN8QAN2-F1
#
_entry.id   AF-A0AAN8QAN2-F1
#
_cell.length_a   1.000
_cell.length_b   1.000
_cell.length_c   1.000
_cell.angle_alpha   90.00
_cell.angle_beta   90.00
_cell.angle_gamma   90.00
#
_symmetry.space_group_name_H-M   'P 1'
#
loop_
_entity.id
_entity.type
_entity.pdbx_description
1 polymer ?
#
loop_
_entity_poly.entity_id
_entity_poly.type
_entity_poly.pdbx_seq_one_letter_code
_entity_poly.pdbx_strand_id
1 'polypeptide(L)'
;MRLLSLGIPVSKCSDVVHSVLTGLTDLKFGKLPSKGTTSLIQSECEVAGQIQVADILLHGNNMTLQLDGTKKKFNEYGAYQVTLNNASGLKETYSLGMKEMLKGDTDSFIDTMLSVFRDLAETFSDDSEQINEIRTKMLANIKNLMTDRHIVNKSFKIKFEELRAELFDKYLKNFSTLSNQSKNQVVELHSLFCALHVIGNMGTVASKALKVYESIVLPPENKITEHSFDKGNARTFDLIFELSQSLTISGSQRFGRFTDWEAFLEERNIHNFLVSFLRHRFNILFVNGGAAFYHREHIAEFFHCLTAPNKLMKCISESIISPVCVAECRALGIFGVLISQPLWKIVERDIHVLDLNPYWLKLKNALSEYSVDASNLLKGKQLFSEFAMQEDEVYVSLFVPLTDEIQKFTQECLQIICFHVLQLVNRQLMDQLPNGLYFNATDTVRNETQSCPTTNRLGEKDFSDLDREVNRAPQRNTSNISGIICFRNNNAWKFYRNMNPEKRKLCLKRALRLAPKRYSKNKAHRKQLKKKRYQFIMEKKSKRQEADNKKQILEISEHVKENGLWNSKTIKQNIQSIDSTNAKIKSVKQQLKYHQTILHSKADKTLFLYSVNGKPHSLEQLIQNLNQVITFETNNEELEEISSSINANTKFRCESQRKLLINNIIEKTKSVPKKVNSSSANQQVARKIVKKAEKRKMLATSVPNKHLKTFNYLPVEISSDDKDSFVAIAYEDRWYLGQITHVIDKSSVTVSFMKQVGHDLFKWPSKPETKCVETIFILIKELSIEPKDSGLRIWKLSSLDTIEEKYNYYKLNYF
;
A
#
# COMPACT_ATOMS: atom_id res chain seq x y z
N MET A 1 -23.64 23.31 -17.58
CA MET A 1 -23.38 22.29 -16.53
C MET A 1 -23.80 20.87 -16.93
N ARG A 2 -24.90 20.66 -17.69
CA ARG A 2 -25.42 19.32 -18.05
C ARG A 2 -24.44 18.44 -18.88
N LEU A 3 -23.64 19.01 -19.79
CA LEU A 3 -22.65 18.24 -20.57
C LEU A 3 -21.48 17.72 -19.72
N LEU A 4 -21.06 18.46 -18.70
CA LEU A 4 -20.07 17.99 -17.73
C LEU A 4 -20.65 16.82 -16.92
N SER A 5 -21.95 16.88 -16.60
CA SER A 5 -22.71 15.76 -16.02
C SER A 5 -23.04 14.64 -17.02
N LEU A 6 -22.57 14.71 -18.26
CA LEU A 6 -22.53 13.61 -19.23
C LEU A 6 -21.10 13.10 -19.52
N GLY A 7 -20.08 13.61 -18.81
CA GLY A 7 -18.70 13.10 -18.91
C GLY A 7 -17.88 13.74 -20.03
N ILE A 8 -18.40 14.78 -20.68
CA ILE A 8 -17.70 15.46 -21.76
C ILE A 8 -16.54 16.28 -21.18
N PRO A 9 -15.30 16.11 -21.70
CA PRO A 9 -14.16 16.91 -21.27
C PRO A 9 -14.43 18.41 -21.48
N VAL A 10 -13.93 19.25 -20.57
CA VAL A 10 -14.08 20.72 -20.65
C VAL A 10 -13.60 21.26 -22.01
N SER A 11 -12.55 20.67 -22.58
CA SER A 11 -12.02 21.03 -23.90
C SER A 11 -12.95 20.70 -25.07
N LYS A 12 -13.97 19.87 -24.85
CA LYS A 12 -14.92 19.38 -25.86
C LYS A 12 -16.34 19.85 -25.64
N CYS A 13 -16.63 20.51 -24.51
CA CYS A 13 -17.96 21.07 -24.25
C CYS A 13 -18.41 22.03 -25.37
N SER A 14 -17.52 22.92 -25.83
CA SER A 14 -17.84 23.86 -26.92
C SER A 14 -18.14 23.12 -28.23
N ASP A 15 -17.25 22.21 -28.64
CA ASP A 15 -17.40 21.41 -29.87
C ASP A 15 -18.71 20.61 -29.87
N VAL A 16 -19.09 20.03 -28.73
CA VAL A 16 -20.30 19.22 -28.61
C VAL A 16 -21.57 20.06 -28.61
N VAL A 17 -21.61 21.18 -27.86
CA VAL A 17 -22.74 22.11 -27.96
C VAL A 17 -22.88 22.59 -29.39
N HIS A 18 -21.76 22.91 -30.04
CA HIS A 18 -21.76 23.38 -31.41
C HIS A 18 -22.33 22.31 -32.35
N SER A 19 -21.82 21.09 -32.29
CA SER A 19 -22.25 19.98 -33.16
C SER A 19 -23.72 19.63 -32.96
N VAL A 20 -24.21 19.63 -31.72
CA VAL A 20 -25.63 19.35 -31.41
C VAL A 20 -26.52 20.47 -31.93
N LEU A 21 -26.18 21.73 -31.66
CA LEU A 21 -27.02 22.85 -32.04
C LEU A 21 -26.99 23.10 -33.55
N THR A 22 -25.83 23.01 -34.22
CA THR A 22 -25.78 23.19 -35.69
C THR A 22 -26.25 21.97 -36.47
N GLY A 23 -26.19 20.78 -35.89
CA GLY A 23 -26.59 19.53 -36.55
C GLY A 23 -28.05 19.15 -36.35
N LEU A 24 -28.71 19.63 -35.29
CA LEU A 24 -30.09 19.25 -34.93
C LEU A 24 -31.04 20.45 -34.83
N THR A 25 -30.56 21.69 -34.96
CA THR A 25 -31.40 22.89 -34.88
C THR A 25 -30.90 24.00 -35.83
N ASP A 26 -31.77 24.93 -36.21
CA ASP A 26 -31.38 26.13 -36.98
C ASP A 26 -30.95 27.31 -36.10
N LEU A 27 -30.70 27.06 -34.80
CA LEU A 27 -30.35 28.11 -33.86
C LEU A 27 -28.92 28.61 -34.11
N LYS A 28 -28.80 29.88 -34.50
CA LYS A 28 -27.53 30.62 -34.50
C LYS A 28 -27.26 31.14 -33.08
N PHE A 29 -26.14 30.75 -32.49
CA PHE A 29 -25.74 31.21 -31.16
C PHE A 29 -24.35 31.84 -31.18
N GLY A 30 -24.10 32.73 -30.22
CA GLY A 30 -22.85 33.44 -30.05
C GLY A 30 -21.71 32.55 -29.51
N LYS A 31 -20.61 33.20 -29.13
CA LYS A 31 -19.39 32.54 -28.68
C LYS A 31 -19.63 31.71 -27.40
N LEU A 32 -19.39 30.40 -27.49
CA LEU A 32 -19.49 29.48 -26.35
C LEU A 32 -18.33 29.68 -25.35
N PRO A 33 -18.50 29.28 -24.07
CA PRO A 33 -17.46 29.41 -23.06
C PRO A 33 -16.17 28.68 -23.44
N SER A 34 -15.04 29.37 -23.37
CA SER A 34 -13.73 28.77 -23.63
C SER A 34 -13.36 27.72 -22.57
N LYS A 35 -12.33 26.92 -22.85
CA LYS A 35 -11.70 26.03 -21.84
C LYS A 35 -11.26 26.80 -20.60
N GLY A 36 -10.72 28.01 -20.78
CA GLY A 36 -10.31 28.90 -19.70
C GLY A 36 -11.51 29.32 -18.85
N THR A 37 -12.58 29.80 -19.49
CA THR A 37 -13.84 30.20 -18.84
C THR A 37 -14.44 29.05 -18.03
N THR A 38 -14.51 27.86 -18.60
CA THR A 38 -15.08 26.69 -17.91
C THR A 38 -14.20 26.23 -16.74
N SER A 39 -12.88 26.36 -16.85
CA SER A 39 -11.95 26.05 -15.74
C SER A 39 -12.07 27.06 -14.61
N LEU A 40 -12.29 28.34 -14.93
CA LEU A 40 -12.55 29.40 -13.95
C LEU A 40 -13.87 29.15 -13.22
N ILE A 41 -14.96 28.82 -13.91
CA ILE A 41 -16.24 28.47 -13.29
C ILE A 41 -16.08 27.31 -12.29
N GLN A 42 -15.27 26.29 -12.61
CA GLN A 42 -15.00 25.20 -11.67
C GLN A 42 -14.21 25.67 -10.44
N SER A 43 -13.26 26.59 -10.62
CA SER A 43 -12.54 27.22 -9.51
C SER A 43 -13.44 28.15 -8.69
N GLU A 44 -14.44 28.78 -9.29
CA GLU A 44 -15.46 29.56 -8.58
C GLU A 44 -16.32 28.66 -7.72
N CYS A 45 -16.73 27.48 -8.22
CA CYS A 45 -17.43 26.47 -7.41
C CYS A 45 -16.58 26.02 -6.21
N GLU A 46 -15.28 25.82 -6.40
CA GLU A 46 -14.34 25.50 -5.31
C GLU A 46 -14.36 26.59 -4.24
N VAL A 47 -14.18 27.84 -4.62
CA VAL A 47 -14.15 28.97 -3.66
C VAL A 47 -15.51 29.18 -2.99
N ALA A 48 -16.61 29.04 -3.74
CA ALA A 48 -17.95 29.14 -3.19
C ALA A 48 -18.21 28.04 -2.14
N GLY A 49 -17.78 26.80 -2.39
CA GLY A 49 -17.83 25.73 -1.39
C GLY A 49 -16.95 26.03 -0.17
N GLN A 50 -15.79 26.64 -0.38
CA GLN A 50 -14.85 27.02 0.69
C GLN A 50 -15.39 28.13 1.60
N ILE A 51 -16.13 29.12 1.07
CA ILE A 51 -16.68 30.23 1.89
C ILE A 51 -17.60 29.71 2.99
N GLN A 52 -18.49 28.77 2.69
CA GLN A 52 -19.39 28.17 3.68
C GLN A 52 -18.60 27.52 4.83
N VAL A 53 -17.59 26.72 4.49
CA VAL A 53 -16.85 25.94 5.47
C VAL A 53 -15.86 26.80 6.25
N ALA A 54 -15.32 27.84 5.63
CA ALA A 54 -14.47 28.82 6.30
C ALA A 54 -15.26 29.56 7.40
N ASP A 55 -16.52 29.91 7.15
CA ASP A 55 -17.43 30.50 8.14
C ASP A 55 -17.69 29.55 9.32
N ILE A 56 -17.93 28.27 9.03
CA ILE A 56 -18.11 27.21 10.03
C ILE A 56 -16.87 27.06 10.91
N LEU A 57 -15.68 26.99 10.31
CA LEU A 57 -14.43 26.81 11.06
C LEU A 57 -14.09 28.00 11.95
N LEU A 58 -14.43 29.23 11.52
CA LEU A 58 -14.10 30.43 12.26
C LEU A 58 -14.98 30.61 13.50
N HIS A 59 -16.24 30.19 13.43
CA HIS A 59 -17.24 30.37 14.50
C HIS A 59 -17.59 29.08 15.25
N GLY A 60 -17.10 27.93 14.80
CA GLY A 60 -17.28 26.66 15.48
C GLY A 60 -16.48 26.57 16.78
N ASN A 61 -16.82 25.58 17.60
CA ASN A 61 -16.12 25.28 18.84
C ASN A 61 -15.98 23.77 19.02
N ASN A 62 -14.88 23.33 19.65
CA ASN A 62 -14.59 21.93 19.95
C ASN A 62 -14.85 20.99 18.77
N MET A 63 -14.45 21.42 17.57
CA MET A 63 -14.71 20.67 16.34
C MET A 63 -13.76 19.47 16.21
N THR A 64 -14.19 18.50 15.42
CA THR A 64 -13.41 17.31 15.10
C THR A 64 -12.86 17.41 13.68
N LEU A 65 -11.53 17.42 13.54
CA LEU A 65 -10.86 17.29 12.25
C LEU A 65 -10.74 15.81 11.90
N GLN A 66 -11.29 15.46 10.75
CA GLN A 66 -11.12 14.16 10.11
C GLN A 66 -10.10 14.29 8.98
N LEU A 67 -9.21 13.30 8.87
CA LEU A 67 -8.32 13.17 7.74
C LEU A 67 -8.21 11.71 7.29
N ASP A 68 -8.07 11.54 5.98
CA ASP A 68 -7.81 10.23 5.37
C ASP A 68 -6.96 10.42 4.11
N GLY A 69 -6.28 9.35 3.70
CA GLY A 69 -5.41 9.31 2.54
C GLY A 69 -5.79 8.20 1.57
N THR A 70 -5.69 8.47 0.27
CA THR A 70 -5.89 7.43 -0.74
C THR A 70 -4.92 7.58 -1.91
N LYS A 71 -4.71 6.49 -2.66
CA LYS A 71 -3.91 6.48 -3.88
C LYS A 71 -4.79 6.12 -5.06
N LYS A 72 -4.99 7.03 -6.01
CA LYS A 72 -5.78 6.82 -7.24
C LYS A 72 -5.00 7.23 -8.48
N LYS A 73 -4.96 6.35 -9.48
CA LYS A 73 -4.22 6.56 -10.75
C LYS A 73 -2.84 7.16 -10.55
N PHE A 74 -2.02 6.49 -9.72
CA PHE A 74 -0.62 6.84 -9.39
C PHE A 74 -0.41 8.10 -8.55
N ASN A 75 -1.47 8.84 -8.21
CA ASN A 75 -1.40 10.01 -7.35
C ASN A 75 -1.89 9.68 -5.95
N GLU A 76 -1.28 10.30 -4.95
CA GLU A 76 -1.72 10.23 -3.56
C GLU A 76 -2.51 11.49 -3.21
N TYR A 77 -3.60 11.34 -2.48
CA TYR A 77 -4.52 12.42 -2.13
C TYR A 77 -4.77 12.41 -0.63
N GLY A 78 -4.73 13.60 -0.03
CA GLY A 78 -5.19 13.84 1.34
C GLY A 78 -6.54 14.55 1.28
N ALA A 79 -7.52 14.01 2.00
CA ALA A 79 -8.83 14.63 2.18
C ALA A 79 -9.02 15.02 3.64
N TYR A 80 -9.66 16.16 3.84
CA TYR A 80 -9.89 16.74 5.17
C TYR A 80 -11.36 17.12 5.31
N GLN A 81 -11.94 16.77 6.45
CA GLN A 81 -13.31 17.09 6.81
C GLN A 81 -13.36 17.63 8.23
N VAL A 82 -14.40 18.40 8.55
CA VAL A 82 -14.66 18.85 9.92
C VAL A 82 -16.06 18.45 10.34
N THR A 83 -16.19 17.95 11.58
CA THR A 83 -17.47 17.67 12.21
C THR A 83 -17.70 18.62 13.38
N LEU A 84 -18.94 19.08 13.47
CA LEU A 84 -19.46 19.89 14.57
C LEU A 84 -20.89 19.46 14.89
N ASN A 85 -21.39 19.89 16.03
CA ASN A 85 -22.82 19.80 16.32
C ASN A 85 -23.53 21.03 15.80
N ASN A 86 -24.65 20.84 15.13
CA ASN A 86 -25.53 21.93 14.76
C ASN A 86 -26.32 22.43 15.98
N ALA A 87 -27.15 23.46 15.77
CA ALA A 87 -27.94 24.07 16.85
C ALA A 87 -28.90 23.08 17.54
N SER A 88 -29.32 22.00 16.84
CA SER A 88 -30.14 20.93 17.41
C SER A 88 -29.34 19.82 18.11
N GLY A 89 -28.01 19.97 18.22
CA GLY A 89 -27.12 18.98 18.83
C GLY A 89 -26.78 17.78 17.94
N LEU A 90 -27.23 17.77 16.68
CA LEU A 90 -26.93 16.71 15.71
C LEU A 90 -25.58 16.95 15.04
N LYS A 91 -24.85 15.87 14.76
CA LYS A 91 -23.54 15.96 14.10
C LYS A 91 -23.69 16.28 12.62
N GLU A 92 -23.00 17.32 12.18
CA GLU A 92 -22.85 17.68 10.77
C GLU A 92 -21.39 17.63 10.37
N THR A 93 -21.10 17.10 9.19
CA THR A 93 -19.73 17.03 8.67
C THR A 93 -19.62 17.71 7.32
N TYR A 94 -18.54 18.47 7.16
CA TYR A 94 -18.25 19.26 5.98
C TYR A 94 -16.87 18.90 5.42
N SER A 95 -16.78 18.70 4.11
CA SER A 95 -15.51 18.54 3.39
C SER A 95 -14.80 19.89 3.31
N LEU A 96 -13.60 19.97 3.90
CA LEU A 96 -12.75 21.16 3.85
C LEU A 96 -12.06 21.28 2.49
N GLY A 97 -11.68 20.14 1.92
CA GLY A 97 -10.91 20.06 0.70
C GLY A 97 -10.15 18.76 0.57
N MET A 98 -9.80 18.45 -0.67
CA MET A 98 -8.90 17.37 -1.03
C MET A 98 -7.80 17.90 -1.94
N LYS A 99 -6.56 17.46 -1.69
CA LYS A 99 -5.41 17.87 -2.50
C LYS A 99 -4.48 16.70 -2.75
N GLU A 100 -3.77 16.79 -3.87
CA GLU A 100 -2.73 15.84 -4.23
C GLU A 100 -1.51 16.05 -3.33
N MET A 101 -0.98 14.96 -2.79
CA MET A 101 0.18 14.96 -1.91
C MET A 101 1.43 14.47 -2.65
N LEU A 102 2.59 14.80 -2.11
CA LEU A 102 3.85 14.24 -2.59
C LEU A 102 3.92 12.75 -2.24
N LYS A 103 3.60 12.42 -0.98
CA LYS A 103 3.55 11.08 -0.38
C LYS A 103 2.50 11.02 0.73
N GLY A 104 2.21 9.84 1.26
CA GLY A 104 1.34 9.58 2.41
C GLY A 104 2.09 9.57 3.73
N ASP A 105 3.06 10.48 3.90
CA ASP A 105 3.79 10.68 5.16
C ASP A 105 3.22 11.85 5.96
N THR A 106 3.58 11.92 7.25
CA THR A 106 3.01 12.90 8.19
C THR A 106 3.25 14.34 7.73
N ASP A 107 4.42 14.65 7.19
CA ASP A 107 4.75 15.99 6.70
C ASP A 107 3.88 16.39 5.52
N SER A 108 3.68 15.48 4.57
CA SER A 108 2.78 15.74 3.44
C SER A 108 1.33 15.98 3.90
N PHE A 109 0.85 15.27 4.93
CA PHE A 109 -0.47 15.52 5.51
C PHE A 109 -0.55 16.89 6.21
N ILE A 110 0.47 17.30 6.97
CA ILE A 110 0.50 18.61 7.65
C ILE A 110 0.57 19.75 6.63
N ASP A 111 1.48 19.67 5.66
CA ASP A 111 1.65 20.67 4.59
C ASP A 111 0.36 20.87 3.81
N THR A 112 -0.30 19.76 3.48
CA THR A 112 -1.54 19.78 2.71
C THR A 112 -2.70 20.33 3.54
N MET A 113 -2.82 19.95 4.81
CA MET A 113 -3.78 20.54 5.75
C MET A 113 -3.58 22.05 5.86
N LEU A 114 -2.36 22.51 6.14
CA LEU A 114 -2.03 23.93 6.23
C LEU A 114 -2.35 24.69 4.95
N SER A 115 -2.14 24.06 3.79
CA SER A 115 -2.53 24.62 2.49
C SER A 115 -4.04 24.78 2.36
N VAL A 116 -4.83 23.79 2.80
CA VAL A 116 -6.31 23.86 2.81
C VAL A 116 -6.80 24.95 3.76
N PHE A 117 -6.28 25.01 4.99
CA PHE A 117 -6.68 26.03 5.96
C PHE A 117 -6.28 27.45 5.52
N ARG A 118 -5.13 27.62 4.87
CA ARG A 118 -4.75 28.90 4.27
C ARG A 118 -5.71 29.29 3.14
N ASP A 119 -6.10 28.34 2.30
CA ASP A 119 -7.06 28.56 1.22
C ASP A 119 -8.42 29.03 1.76
N LEU A 120 -8.86 28.46 2.89
CA LEU A 120 -10.09 28.85 3.60
C LEU A 120 -9.96 30.25 4.21
N ALA A 121 -8.84 30.58 4.87
CA ALA A 121 -8.63 31.91 5.44
C ALA A 121 -8.55 33.03 4.38
N GLU A 122 -8.01 32.75 3.18
CA GLU A 122 -8.01 33.66 2.02
C GLU A 122 -9.44 34.07 1.58
N THR A 123 -10.47 33.32 1.98
CA THR A 123 -11.86 33.70 1.69
C THR A 123 -12.32 34.91 2.51
N PHE A 124 -11.62 35.29 3.59
CA PHE A 124 -11.96 36.43 4.45
C PHE A 124 -11.06 37.65 4.25
N SER A 125 -9.76 37.44 4.01
CA SER A 125 -8.81 38.54 3.76
C SER A 125 -7.86 38.24 2.60
N ASP A 126 -7.33 39.31 1.99
CA ASP A 126 -6.20 39.24 1.05
C ASP A 126 -4.87 39.59 1.72
N ASP A 127 -4.91 40.16 2.93
CA ASP A 127 -3.74 40.52 3.72
C ASP A 127 -3.11 39.28 4.37
N SER A 128 -1.79 39.14 4.23
CA SER A 128 -1.10 37.92 4.65
C SER A 128 -1.06 37.73 6.17
N GLU A 129 -1.07 38.81 6.95
CA GLU A 129 -1.05 38.74 8.41
C GLU A 129 -2.43 38.35 8.93
N GLN A 130 -3.48 39.01 8.45
CA GLN A 130 -4.87 38.66 8.76
C GLN A 130 -5.21 37.23 8.33
N ILE A 131 -4.72 36.77 7.18
CA ILE A 131 -4.89 35.37 6.75
C ILE A 131 -4.29 34.42 7.78
N ASN A 132 -3.12 34.71 8.32
CA ASN A 132 -2.50 33.87 9.34
C ASN A 132 -3.27 33.91 10.66
N GLU A 133 -3.76 35.07 11.10
CA GLU A 133 -4.61 35.17 12.29
C GLU A 133 -5.91 34.36 12.15
N ILE A 134 -6.61 34.51 11.02
CA ILE A 134 -7.87 33.80 10.75
C ILE A 134 -7.61 32.30 10.68
N ARG A 135 -6.55 31.89 9.99
CA ARG A 135 -6.12 30.48 9.92
C ARG A 135 -5.84 29.93 11.32
N THR A 136 -5.13 30.67 12.16
CA THR A 136 -4.81 30.26 13.52
C THR A 136 -6.07 30.12 14.37
N LYS A 137 -7.03 31.04 14.25
CA LYS A 137 -8.34 30.93 14.92
C LYS A 137 -9.12 29.69 14.49
N MET A 138 -9.16 29.40 13.18
CA MET A 138 -9.80 28.17 12.67
C MET A 138 -9.16 26.90 13.26
N LEU A 139 -7.83 26.86 13.40
CA LEU A 139 -7.12 25.73 14.00
C LEU A 139 -7.35 25.64 15.52
N ALA A 140 -7.50 26.78 16.20
CA ALA A 140 -7.81 26.83 17.65
C ALA A 140 -9.18 26.22 17.98
N ASN A 141 -10.15 26.37 17.09
CA ASN A 141 -11.49 25.80 17.25
C ASN A 141 -11.56 24.28 17.05
N ILE A 142 -10.47 23.65 16.60
CA ILE A 142 -10.36 22.19 16.48
C ILE A 142 -9.85 21.65 17.82
N LYS A 143 -10.61 20.75 18.44
CA LYS A 143 -10.19 20.12 19.71
C LYS A 143 -9.96 18.62 19.56
N ASN A 144 -10.49 18.01 18.50
CA ASN A 144 -10.45 16.57 18.32
C ASN A 144 -9.91 16.17 16.95
N LEU A 145 -9.27 15.01 16.90
CA LEU A 145 -8.88 14.31 15.68
C LEU A 145 -9.64 12.99 15.57
N MET A 146 -10.15 12.68 14.39
CA MET A 146 -10.76 11.41 14.05
C MET A 146 -10.04 10.79 12.84
N THR A 147 -9.26 9.74 13.09
CA THR A 147 -8.37 9.15 12.07
C THR A 147 -8.39 7.62 12.10
N ASP A 148 -7.69 6.98 11.16
CA ASP A 148 -7.32 5.58 11.32
C ASP A 148 -6.23 5.40 12.40
N ARG A 149 -5.85 4.15 12.67
CA ARG A 149 -4.89 3.82 13.73
C ARG A 149 -3.44 3.72 13.22
N HIS A 150 -3.16 4.16 11.99
CA HIS A 150 -1.85 4.07 11.36
C HIS A 150 -0.82 4.98 12.04
N ILE A 151 0.44 4.57 12.02
CA ILE A 151 1.52 5.29 12.73
C ILE A 151 1.68 6.73 12.25
N VAL A 152 1.46 6.98 10.95
CA VAL A 152 1.49 8.31 10.34
C VAL A 152 0.51 9.28 11.00
N ASN A 153 -0.69 8.80 11.34
CA ASN A 153 -1.73 9.62 11.96
C ASN A 153 -1.49 9.85 13.46
N LYS A 154 -0.82 8.91 14.13
CA LYS A 154 -0.31 9.14 15.50
C LYS A 154 0.77 10.22 15.53
N SER A 155 1.71 10.18 14.58
CA SER A 155 2.73 11.21 14.41
C SER A 155 2.14 12.55 13.98
N PHE A 156 1.04 12.54 13.22
CA PHE A 156 0.32 13.76 12.83
C PHE A 156 -0.18 14.55 14.04
N LYS A 157 -0.77 13.89 15.05
CA LYS A 157 -1.20 14.56 16.29
C LYS A 157 -0.07 15.39 16.91
N ILE A 158 1.08 14.75 17.12
CA ILE A 158 2.23 15.38 17.80
C ILE A 158 2.69 16.61 17.02
N LYS A 159 2.92 16.46 15.70
CA LYS A 159 3.33 17.59 14.85
C LYS A 159 2.27 18.68 14.78
N PHE A 160 0.99 18.32 14.86
CA PHE A 160 -0.09 19.30 14.86
C PHE A 160 -0.15 20.09 16.17
N GLU A 161 0.08 19.44 17.32
CA GLU A 161 0.19 20.13 18.62
C GLU A 161 1.40 21.07 18.67
N GLU A 162 2.56 20.62 18.19
CA GLU A 162 3.76 21.47 18.05
C GLU A 162 3.48 22.72 17.19
N LEU A 163 2.87 22.51 16.03
CA LEU A 163 2.47 23.58 15.12
C LEU A 163 1.44 24.53 15.74
N ARG A 164 0.48 24.02 16.51
CA ARG A 164 -0.50 24.84 17.23
C ARG A 164 0.20 25.72 18.26
N ALA A 165 1.13 25.17 19.05
CA ALA A 165 1.87 25.94 20.03
C ALA A 165 2.61 27.12 19.38
N GLU A 166 3.30 26.89 18.26
CA GLU A 166 3.99 27.94 17.50
C GLU A 166 3.03 29.01 16.97
N LEU A 167 1.93 28.59 16.32
CA LEU A 167 0.97 29.52 15.73
C LEU A 167 0.18 30.31 16.78
N PHE A 168 -0.16 29.69 17.92
CA PHE A 168 -0.97 30.31 18.96
C PHE A 168 -0.18 31.37 19.70
N ASP A 169 1.10 31.11 20.00
CA ASP A 169 1.98 32.12 20.62
C ASP A 169 2.10 33.38 19.76
N LYS A 170 2.12 33.20 18.43
CA LYS A 170 2.28 34.31 17.49
C LYS A 170 0.99 35.05 17.16
N TYR A 171 -0.14 34.35 17.01
CA TYR A 171 -1.35 34.92 16.39
C TYR A 171 -2.62 34.79 17.24
N LEU A 172 -2.61 34.03 18.33
CA LEU A 172 -3.77 33.88 19.20
C LEU A 172 -3.69 34.88 20.36
N LYS A 173 -4.61 35.84 20.38
CA LYS A 173 -4.65 36.87 21.43
C LYS A 173 -4.69 36.24 22.82
N ASN A 174 -3.90 36.80 23.73
CA ASN A 174 -3.79 36.40 25.14
C ASN A 174 -3.24 34.98 25.37
N PHE A 175 -2.81 34.25 24.33
CA PHE A 175 -2.22 32.93 24.53
C PHE A 175 -0.89 33.03 25.29
N SER A 176 -0.03 34.00 24.93
CA SER A 176 1.26 34.22 25.57
C SER A 176 1.14 34.52 27.08
N THR A 177 0.04 35.14 27.51
CA THR A 177 -0.27 35.48 28.90
C THR A 177 -0.82 34.32 29.73
N LEU A 178 -1.19 33.20 29.12
CA LEU A 178 -1.67 32.01 29.83
C LEU A 178 -0.56 31.32 30.61
N SER A 179 -0.92 30.67 31.72
CA SER A 179 -0.01 29.75 32.42
C SER A 179 0.37 28.57 31.53
N ASN A 180 1.53 27.94 31.78
CA ASN A 180 1.98 26.79 31.00
C ASN A 180 0.96 25.63 30.99
N GLN A 181 0.27 25.41 32.12
CA GLN A 181 -0.80 24.41 32.20
C GLN A 181 -1.98 24.76 31.26
N SER A 182 -2.42 26.02 31.25
CA SER A 182 -3.52 26.47 30.40
C SER A 182 -3.12 26.47 28.92
N LYS A 183 -1.87 26.85 28.60
CA LYS A 183 -1.31 26.74 27.23
C LYS A 183 -1.37 25.30 26.74
N ASN A 184 -0.92 24.36 27.56
CA ASN A 184 -0.96 22.93 27.22
C ASN A 184 -2.40 22.46 26.97
N GLN A 185 -3.36 22.84 27.81
CA GLN A 185 -4.77 22.49 27.61
C GLN A 185 -5.35 23.06 26.31
N VAL A 186 -4.98 24.28 25.92
CA VAL A 186 -5.46 24.90 24.67
C VAL A 186 -4.81 24.26 23.43
N VAL A 187 -3.56 23.81 23.53
CA VAL A 187 -2.83 23.16 22.43
C VAL A 187 -3.23 21.70 22.25
N GLU A 188 -3.47 21.00 23.36
CA GLU A 188 -3.74 19.56 23.39
C GLU A 188 -4.98 19.19 22.57
N LEU A 189 -4.84 18.11 21.80
CA LEU A 189 -5.87 17.50 20.98
C LEU A 189 -6.30 16.15 21.53
N HIS A 190 -7.60 15.89 21.55
CA HIS A 190 -8.11 14.53 21.73
C HIS A 190 -7.92 13.74 20.45
N SER A 191 -7.23 12.60 20.54
CA SER A 191 -7.08 11.69 19.41
C SER A 191 -8.00 10.50 19.58
N LEU A 192 -9.02 10.44 18.73
CA LEU A 192 -10.02 9.39 18.68
C LEU A 192 -9.89 8.66 17.33
N PHE A 193 -10.16 7.37 17.36
CA PHE A 193 -9.92 6.50 16.21
C PHE A 193 -11.20 5.91 15.68
N CYS A 194 -11.31 5.85 14.35
CA CYS A 194 -12.47 5.29 13.67
C CYS A 194 -12.71 3.84 14.10
N ALA A 195 -13.90 3.58 14.65
CA ALA A 195 -14.26 2.28 15.19
C ALA A 195 -14.40 1.19 14.11
N LEU A 196 -14.80 1.54 12.88
CA LEU A 196 -14.86 0.58 11.76
C LEU A 196 -13.50 -0.06 11.45
N HIS A 197 -12.38 0.65 11.69
CA HIS A 197 -11.05 0.06 11.51
C HIS A 197 -10.77 -1.06 12.50
N VAL A 198 -11.40 -1.08 13.68
CA VAL A 198 -11.27 -2.24 14.59
C VAL A 198 -11.90 -3.45 13.92
N ILE A 199 -13.12 -3.31 13.39
CA ILE A 199 -13.88 -4.36 12.72
C ILE A 199 -13.13 -4.88 11.47
N GLY A 200 -12.68 -3.98 10.58
CA GLY A 200 -11.90 -4.42 9.41
C GLY A 200 -10.59 -5.12 9.75
N ASN A 201 -9.93 -4.71 10.83
CA ASN A 201 -8.74 -5.40 11.29
C ASN A 201 -9.06 -6.78 11.88
N MET A 202 -10.28 -7.05 12.36
CA MET A 202 -10.67 -8.38 12.82
C MET A 202 -10.57 -9.39 11.69
N GLY A 203 -11.01 -9.07 10.48
CA GLY A 203 -10.91 -9.97 9.32
C GLY A 203 -9.46 -10.33 8.98
N THR A 204 -8.56 -9.33 8.98
CA THR A 204 -7.13 -9.57 8.75
C THR A 204 -6.50 -10.46 9.83
N VAL A 205 -6.93 -10.27 11.08
CA VAL A 205 -6.42 -11.03 12.22
C VAL A 205 -6.99 -12.45 12.25
N ALA A 206 -8.27 -12.63 11.91
CA ALA A 206 -8.93 -13.92 11.78
C ALA A 206 -8.26 -14.76 10.67
N SER A 207 -8.03 -14.19 9.48
CA SER A 207 -7.30 -14.89 8.41
C SER A 207 -5.90 -15.35 8.87
N LYS A 208 -5.16 -14.52 9.61
CA LYS A 208 -3.86 -14.93 10.16
C LYS A 208 -3.98 -16.03 11.23
N ALA A 209 -5.03 -16.02 12.03
CA ALA A 209 -5.31 -17.04 13.02
C ALA A 209 -5.58 -18.39 12.34
N LEU A 210 -6.43 -18.39 11.30
CA LEU A 210 -6.72 -19.59 10.52
C LEU A 210 -5.47 -20.13 9.83
N LYS A 211 -4.59 -19.28 9.29
CA LYS A 211 -3.30 -19.74 8.75
C LYS A 211 -2.45 -20.50 9.78
N VAL A 212 -2.46 -20.06 11.04
CA VAL A 212 -1.77 -20.76 12.13
C VAL A 212 -2.45 -22.10 12.40
N TYR A 213 -3.78 -22.13 12.43
CA TYR A 213 -4.56 -23.36 12.61
C TYR A 213 -4.32 -24.39 11.50
N GLU A 214 -4.41 -23.98 10.24
CA GLU A 214 -4.10 -24.79 9.06
C GLU A 214 -2.70 -25.42 9.15
N SER A 215 -1.71 -24.69 9.67
CA SER A 215 -0.34 -25.20 9.81
C SER A 215 -0.19 -26.34 10.83
N ILE A 216 -1.13 -26.44 11.77
CA ILE A 216 -1.20 -27.45 12.84
C ILE A 216 -2.00 -28.66 12.37
N VAL A 217 -3.16 -28.45 11.75
CA VAL A 217 -4.14 -29.51 11.45
C VAL A 217 -3.89 -30.17 10.09
N LEU A 218 -3.25 -29.49 9.14
CA LEU A 218 -2.94 -30.09 7.83
C LEU A 218 -1.58 -30.82 7.85
N PRO A 219 -1.52 -32.07 7.36
CA PRO A 219 -0.27 -32.82 7.25
C PRO A 219 0.69 -32.14 6.25
N PRO A 220 2.03 -32.29 6.41
CA PRO A 220 3.04 -31.62 5.58
C PRO A 220 2.85 -31.81 4.07
N GLU A 221 2.30 -32.96 3.66
CA GLU A 221 2.06 -33.37 2.28
C GLU A 221 0.87 -32.65 1.65
N ASN A 222 -0.13 -32.25 2.45
CA ASN A 222 -1.28 -31.45 2.02
C ASN A 222 -1.04 -29.93 2.14
N LYS A 223 0.15 -29.50 2.58
CA LYS A 223 0.48 -28.06 2.67
C LYS A 223 0.68 -27.40 1.32
N ILE A 224 0.88 -28.20 0.25
CA ILE A 224 1.09 -27.72 -1.12
C ILE A 224 0.52 -28.77 -2.08
N THR A 225 -0.77 -28.70 -2.42
CA THR A 225 -1.23 -29.34 -3.66
C THR A 225 -0.59 -28.59 -4.86
N GLU A 226 -0.40 -29.23 -6.01
CA GLU A 226 0.06 -28.58 -7.26
C GLU A 226 -0.85 -27.42 -7.72
N HIS A 227 -2.02 -27.31 -7.08
CA HIS A 227 -3.06 -26.32 -7.29
C HIS A 227 -3.28 -25.43 -6.05
N SER A 228 -2.32 -25.35 -5.12
CA SER A 228 -2.45 -24.53 -3.91
C SER A 228 -2.41 -23.02 -4.19
N PHE A 229 -3.16 -22.27 -3.39
CA PHE A 229 -3.19 -20.81 -3.39
C PHE A 229 -1.86 -20.20 -2.89
N ASP A 230 -1.71 -18.89 -3.03
CA ASP A 230 -0.46 -18.16 -2.74
C ASP A 230 0.06 -18.44 -1.31
N LYS A 231 1.36 -18.63 -1.13
CA LYS A 231 1.99 -19.05 0.16
C LYS A 231 1.82 -18.01 1.29
N GLY A 232 1.25 -16.84 0.98
CA GLY A 232 1.09 -15.70 1.87
C GLY A 232 -0.09 -15.77 2.84
N ASN A 233 -1.22 -16.38 2.46
CA ASN A 233 -2.49 -16.28 3.20
C ASN A 233 -2.92 -17.62 3.82
N ALA A 234 -4.06 -17.61 4.52
CA ALA A 234 -4.78 -18.83 4.88
C ALA A 234 -5.50 -19.39 3.65
N ARG A 235 -5.52 -20.71 3.48
CA ARG A 235 -6.22 -21.39 2.38
C ARG A 235 -7.70 -21.00 2.33
N THR A 236 -8.36 -20.88 3.49
CA THR A 236 -9.77 -20.43 3.52
C THR A 236 -9.95 -18.98 3.08
N PHE A 237 -8.99 -18.09 3.38
CA PHE A 237 -9.06 -16.72 2.87
C PHE A 237 -8.95 -16.70 1.35
N ASP A 238 -8.00 -17.45 0.78
CA ASP A 238 -7.81 -17.51 -0.66
C ASP A 238 -9.03 -18.15 -1.34
N LEU A 239 -9.61 -19.21 -0.78
CA LEU A 239 -10.88 -19.78 -1.24
C LEU A 239 -11.98 -18.71 -1.32
N ILE A 240 -12.20 -17.99 -0.22
CA ILE A 240 -13.23 -16.94 -0.14
C ILE A 240 -12.96 -15.81 -1.15
N PHE A 241 -11.71 -15.39 -1.27
CA PHE A 241 -11.31 -14.35 -2.23
C PHE A 241 -11.58 -14.80 -3.66
N GLU A 242 -11.19 -16.01 -4.01
CA GLU A 242 -11.33 -16.56 -5.36
C GLU A 242 -12.78 -16.88 -5.73
N LEU A 243 -13.60 -17.31 -4.77
CA LEU A 243 -15.06 -17.38 -4.95
C LEU A 243 -15.64 -16.02 -5.30
N SER A 244 -15.22 -14.96 -4.60
CA SER A 244 -15.69 -13.61 -4.90
C SER A 244 -15.26 -13.13 -6.29
N GLN A 245 -14.09 -13.55 -6.76
CA GLN A 245 -13.60 -13.21 -8.09
C GLN A 245 -14.25 -14.07 -9.17
N SER A 246 -14.68 -15.28 -8.84
CA SER A 246 -15.21 -16.22 -9.83
C SER A 246 -16.73 -16.11 -10.00
N LEU A 247 -17.46 -15.88 -8.91
CA LEU A 247 -18.91 -16.07 -8.82
C LEU A 247 -19.69 -14.79 -8.44
N THR A 248 -19.07 -13.60 -8.60
CA THR A 248 -19.76 -12.32 -8.37
C THR A 248 -19.67 -11.39 -9.58
N ILE A 249 -20.66 -10.51 -9.74
CA ILE A 249 -20.80 -9.60 -10.89
C ILE A 249 -19.60 -8.65 -11.08
N SER A 250 -18.92 -8.29 -10.00
CA SER A 250 -17.73 -7.42 -10.03
C SER A 250 -16.41 -8.20 -9.99
N GLY A 251 -16.47 -9.52 -10.15
CA GLY A 251 -15.32 -10.42 -10.17
C GLY A 251 -14.49 -10.33 -11.45
N SER A 252 -13.64 -11.34 -11.65
CA SER A 252 -12.75 -11.46 -12.79
C SER A 252 -13.52 -11.67 -14.09
N GLN A 253 -13.44 -10.71 -15.02
CA GLN A 253 -14.01 -10.84 -16.37
C GLN A 253 -13.33 -11.95 -17.20
N ARG A 254 -12.09 -12.32 -16.86
CA ARG A 254 -11.30 -13.30 -17.64
C ARG A 254 -11.52 -14.73 -17.15
N PHE A 255 -11.63 -14.90 -15.84
CA PHE A 255 -11.65 -16.23 -15.20
C PHE A 255 -12.96 -16.56 -14.49
N GLY A 256 -13.84 -15.57 -14.28
CA GLY A 256 -15.12 -15.75 -13.64
C GLY A 256 -16.18 -16.41 -14.52
N ARG A 257 -17.23 -16.89 -13.86
CA ARG A 257 -18.40 -17.59 -14.41
C ARG A 257 -19.68 -17.07 -13.76
N PHE A 258 -19.73 -15.78 -13.40
CA PHE A 258 -20.87 -15.20 -12.70
C PHE A 258 -22.19 -15.44 -13.42
N THR A 259 -22.26 -15.24 -14.74
CA THR A 259 -23.49 -15.46 -15.52
C THR A 259 -23.97 -16.89 -15.48
N ASP A 260 -23.05 -17.85 -15.62
CA ASP A 260 -23.37 -19.28 -15.62
C ASP A 260 -23.78 -19.73 -14.21
N TRP A 261 -23.14 -19.17 -13.18
CA TRP A 261 -23.48 -19.39 -11.77
C TRP A 261 -24.84 -18.81 -11.41
N GLU A 262 -25.14 -17.59 -11.84
CA GLU A 262 -26.44 -16.94 -11.63
C GLU A 262 -27.55 -17.77 -12.28
N ALA A 263 -27.38 -18.19 -13.54
CA ALA A 263 -28.32 -19.08 -14.22
C ALA A 263 -28.49 -20.43 -13.49
N PHE A 264 -27.41 -21.03 -13.00
CA PHE A 264 -27.44 -22.29 -12.24
C PHE A 264 -28.26 -22.17 -10.95
N LEU A 265 -28.13 -21.04 -10.24
CA LEU A 265 -28.87 -20.76 -9.02
C LEU A 265 -30.34 -20.39 -9.28
N GLU A 266 -30.61 -19.59 -10.33
CA GLU A 266 -31.97 -19.20 -10.73
C GLU A 266 -32.83 -20.43 -11.06
N GLU A 267 -32.29 -21.38 -11.82
CA GLU A 267 -32.99 -22.64 -12.14
C GLU A 267 -33.37 -23.45 -10.88
N ARG A 268 -32.64 -23.25 -9.78
CA ARG A 268 -32.86 -23.92 -8.49
C ARG A 268 -33.61 -23.05 -7.48
N ASN A 269 -34.03 -21.84 -7.85
CA ASN A 269 -34.64 -20.84 -6.95
C ASN A 269 -33.77 -20.51 -5.72
N ILE A 270 -32.45 -20.48 -5.88
CA ILE A 270 -31.50 -20.16 -4.81
C ILE A 270 -30.96 -18.74 -4.98
N HIS A 271 -30.89 -17.96 -3.90
CA HIS A 271 -30.29 -16.63 -3.94
C HIS A 271 -28.75 -16.68 -3.82
N ASN A 272 -28.03 -15.86 -4.61
CA ASN A 272 -26.58 -15.74 -4.49
C ASN A 272 -26.18 -14.81 -3.32
N PHE A 273 -25.65 -15.38 -2.24
CA PHE A 273 -25.19 -14.61 -1.08
C PHE A 273 -23.72 -14.17 -1.15
N LEU A 274 -22.96 -14.58 -2.18
CA LEU A 274 -21.58 -14.14 -2.36
C LEU A 274 -21.51 -12.68 -2.81
N VAL A 275 -20.62 -11.91 -2.19
CA VAL A 275 -20.42 -10.48 -2.47
C VAL A 275 -18.98 -10.17 -2.85
N SER A 276 -18.79 -9.15 -3.70
CA SER A 276 -17.45 -8.77 -4.17
C SER A 276 -16.61 -8.12 -3.06
N PHE A 277 -15.30 -8.40 -3.03
CA PHE A 277 -14.35 -7.66 -2.19
C PHE A 277 -14.17 -6.19 -2.61
N LEU A 278 -14.51 -5.86 -3.86
CA LEU A 278 -14.47 -4.47 -4.32
C LEU A 278 -15.53 -3.67 -3.55
N ARG A 279 -15.08 -2.58 -2.90
CA ARG A 279 -15.90 -1.60 -2.15
C ARG A 279 -16.46 -2.06 -0.80
N HIS A 280 -16.32 -3.33 -0.43
CA HIS A 280 -16.76 -3.86 0.86
C HIS A 280 -15.53 -4.25 1.72
N ARG A 281 -15.03 -3.34 2.58
CA ARG A 281 -13.69 -3.51 3.20
C ARG A 281 -13.63 -4.06 4.62
N PHE A 282 -14.65 -3.82 5.45
CA PHE A 282 -14.50 -4.07 6.90
C PHE A 282 -15.15 -5.38 7.39
N ASN A 283 -16.18 -5.94 6.73
CA ASN A 283 -16.87 -7.18 7.15
C ASN A 283 -16.88 -8.30 6.11
N ILE A 284 -16.31 -8.05 4.93
CA ILE A 284 -16.49 -8.88 3.76
C ILE A 284 -16.02 -10.32 3.94
N LEU A 285 -14.92 -10.53 4.68
CA LEU A 285 -14.39 -11.87 4.93
C LEU A 285 -15.40 -12.72 5.70
N PHE A 286 -16.10 -12.14 6.68
CA PHE A 286 -17.07 -12.87 7.50
C PHE A 286 -18.36 -13.13 6.73
N VAL A 287 -18.84 -12.13 5.97
CA VAL A 287 -20.02 -12.28 5.10
C VAL A 287 -19.79 -13.38 4.07
N ASN A 288 -18.68 -13.31 3.33
CA ASN A 288 -18.37 -14.34 2.34
C ASN A 288 -17.97 -15.67 2.96
N GLY A 289 -17.44 -15.71 4.19
CA GLY A 289 -17.22 -16.97 4.91
C GLY A 289 -18.53 -17.71 5.16
N GLY A 290 -19.57 -17.00 5.63
CA GLY A 290 -20.91 -17.56 5.78
C GLY A 290 -21.52 -17.98 4.44
N ALA A 291 -21.45 -17.12 3.42
CA ALA A 291 -21.97 -17.42 2.09
C ALA A 291 -21.26 -18.62 1.42
N ALA A 292 -19.93 -18.73 1.57
CA ALA A 292 -19.17 -19.87 1.06
C ALA A 292 -19.57 -21.17 1.76
N PHE A 293 -19.81 -21.12 3.07
CA PHE A 293 -20.32 -22.28 3.82
C PHE A 293 -21.73 -22.69 3.37
N TYR A 294 -22.65 -21.74 3.19
CA TYR A 294 -24.00 -21.98 2.69
C TYR A 294 -23.99 -22.58 1.28
N HIS A 295 -23.24 -21.98 0.36
CA HIS A 295 -23.18 -22.42 -1.03
C HIS A 295 -22.25 -23.61 -1.29
N ARG A 296 -21.62 -24.22 -0.29
CA ARG A 296 -20.56 -25.22 -0.49
C ARG A 296 -20.97 -26.38 -1.41
N GLU A 297 -22.19 -26.89 -1.24
CA GLU A 297 -22.75 -28.00 -2.02
C GLU A 297 -23.12 -27.54 -3.42
N HIS A 298 -23.80 -26.38 -3.53
CA HIS A 298 -24.14 -25.74 -4.79
C HIS A 298 -22.90 -25.45 -5.66
N ILE A 299 -21.82 -24.96 -5.04
CA ILE A 299 -20.55 -24.65 -5.69
C ILE A 299 -19.87 -25.92 -6.18
N ALA A 300 -19.84 -26.98 -5.35
CA ALA A 300 -19.26 -28.27 -5.73
C ALA A 300 -20.03 -28.89 -6.93
N GLU A 301 -21.35 -28.86 -6.89
CA GLU A 301 -22.21 -29.33 -7.99
C GLU A 301 -22.00 -28.51 -9.27
N PHE A 302 -22.02 -27.18 -9.16
CA PHE A 302 -21.82 -26.28 -10.28
C PHE A 302 -20.48 -26.53 -10.99
N PHE A 303 -19.38 -26.64 -10.24
CA PHE A 303 -18.07 -26.89 -10.83
C PHE A 303 -17.93 -28.30 -11.40
N HIS A 304 -18.66 -29.29 -10.87
CA HIS A 304 -18.71 -30.64 -11.45
C HIS A 304 -19.41 -30.65 -12.82
N CYS A 305 -20.38 -29.77 -13.04
CA CYS A 305 -21.10 -29.65 -14.30
C CYS A 305 -20.29 -28.95 -15.42
N LEU A 306 -19.13 -28.36 -15.12
CA LEU A 306 -18.33 -27.65 -16.11
C LEU A 306 -17.48 -28.63 -16.95
N THR A 307 -17.60 -28.54 -18.27
CA THR A 307 -16.88 -29.41 -19.22
C THR A 307 -15.37 -29.17 -19.30
N ALA A 308 -14.88 -28.00 -18.86
CA ALA A 308 -13.46 -27.65 -18.85
C ALA A 308 -13.11 -26.64 -17.74
N PRO A 309 -13.04 -27.05 -16.46
CA PRO A 309 -12.69 -26.15 -15.37
C PRO A 309 -11.23 -25.70 -15.49
N ASN A 310 -11.00 -24.39 -15.40
CA ASN A 310 -9.64 -23.84 -15.36
C ASN A 310 -8.95 -24.19 -14.04
N LYS A 311 -7.63 -23.91 -13.92
CA LYS A 311 -6.87 -24.21 -12.70
C LYS A 311 -7.54 -23.65 -11.44
N LEU A 312 -8.00 -22.39 -11.50
CA LEU A 312 -8.66 -21.72 -10.39
C LEU A 312 -9.91 -22.48 -9.90
N MET A 313 -10.75 -22.94 -10.83
CA MET A 313 -11.97 -23.69 -10.51
C MET A 313 -11.66 -25.04 -9.87
N LYS A 314 -10.59 -25.71 -10.31
CA LYS A 314 -10.11 -26.95 -9.68
C LYS A 314 -9.67 -26.70 -8.23
N CYS A 315 -8.90 -25.63 -8.00
CA CYS A 315 -8.49 -25.21 -6.65
C CYS A 315 -9.68 -24.97 -5.73
N ILE A 316 -10.71 -24.28 -6.25
CA ILE A 316 -11.94 -23.98 -5.51
C ILE A 316 -12.69 -25.28 -5.20
N SER A 317 -12.87 -26.16 -6.19
CA SER A 317 -13.59 -27.43 -6.04
C SER A 317 -12.95 -28.34 -4.99
N GLU A 318 -11.62 -28.43 -4.95
CA GLU A 318 -10.90 -29.19 -3.93
C GLU A 318 -11.01 -28.57 -2.53
N SER A 319 -11.05 -27.24 -2.45
CA SER A 319 -11.01 -26.53 -1.17
C SER A 319 -12.40 -26.37 -0.54
N ILE A 320 -13.45 -26.23 -1.33
CA ILE A 320 -14.82 -26.00 -0.83
C ILE A 320 -15.40 -27.23 -0.12
N ILE A 321 -14.89 -28.42 -0.42
CA ILE A 321 -15.30 -29.70 0.21
C ILE A 321 -14.33 -30.16 1.31
N SER A 322 -13.20 -29.47 1.50
CA SER A 322 -12.22 -29.81 2.54
C SER A 322 -12.82 -29.62 3.94
N PRO A 323 -12.81 -30.63 4.83
CA PRO A 323 -13.40 -30.51 6.17
C PRO A 323 -12.85 -29.32 6.97
N VAL A 324 -11.56 -29.04 6.84
CA VAL A 324 -10.90 -27.87 7.48
C VAL A 324 -11.45 -26.57 6.90
N CYS A 325 -11.48 -26.40 5.58
CA CYS A 325 -11.97 -25.17 4.96
C CYS A 325 -13.47 -24.95 5.19
N VAL A 326 -14.26 -26.03 5.22
CA VAL A 326 -15.69 -25.98 5.57
C VAL A 326 -15.86 -25.47 7.01
N ALA A 327 -15.13 -26.04 7.96
CA ALA A 327 -15.15 -25.61 9.36
C ALA A 327 -14.71 -24.15 9.53
N GLU A 328 -13.68 -23.73 8.80
CA GLU A 328 -13.16 -22.36 8.84
C GLU A 328 -14.14 -21.34 8.23
N CYS A 329 -14.76 -21.68 7.09
CA CYS A 329 -15.83 -20.86 6.50
C CYS A 329 -17.01 -20.72 7.47
N ARG A 330 -17.43 -21.82 8.10
CA ARG A 330 -18.48 -21.83 9.12
C ARG A 330 -18.11 -20.96 10.32
N ALA A 331 -16.89 -21.09 10.84
CA ALA A 331 -16.40 -20.29 11.96
C ALA A 331 -16.38 -18.78 11.64
N LEU A 332 -15.92 -18.41 10.44
CA LEU A 332 -15.96 -17.02 9.96
C LEU A 332 -17.40 -16.50 9.85
N GLY A 333 -18.32 -17.33 9.33
CA GLY A 333 -19.75 -17.00 9.24
C GLY A 333 -20.37 -16.78 10.62
N ILE A 334 -20.18 -17.71 11.56
CA ILE A 334 -20.66 -17.62 12.95
C ILE A 334 -20.10 -16.37 13.64
N PHE A 335 -18.79 -16.13 13.56
CA PHE A 335 -18.18 -14.93 14.10
C PHE A 335 -18.76 -13.66 13.45
N GLY A 336 -19.05 -13.73 12.15
CA GLY A 336 -19.72 -12.69 11.38
C GLY A 336 -21.05 -12.28 11.96
N VAL A 337 -21.98 -13.23 12.02
CA VAL A 337 -23.38 -12.98 12.41
C VAL A 337 -23.51 -12.68 13.91
N LEU A 338 -22.73 -13.33 14.78
CA LEU A 338 -22.87 -13.17 16.24
C LEU A 338 -22.06 -12.00 16.82
N ILE A 339 -20.97 -11.57 16.17
CA ILE A 339 -20.03 -10.58 16.72
C ILE A 339 -19.83 -9.39 15.78
N SER A 340 -19.29 -9.61 14.57
CA SER A 340 -18.81 -8.48 13.74
C SER A 340 -19.94 -7.66 13.11
N GLN A 341 -21.04 -8.27 12.71
CA GLN A 341 -22.21 -7.58 12.16
C GLN A 341 -23.01 -6.80 13.22
N PRO A 342 -23.36 -7.35 14.40
CA PRO A 342 -24.01 -6.56 15.45
C PRO A 342 -23.13 -5.41 15.92
N LEU A 343 -21.82 -5.65 16.06
CA LEU A 343 -20.86 -4.60 16.43
C LEU A 343 -20.78 -3.49 15.39
N TRP A 344 -20.87 -3.83 14.11
CA TRP A 344 -20.97 -2.83 13.05
C TRP A 344 -22.21 -1.96 13.21
N LYS A 345 -23.39 -2.57 13.45
CA LYS A 345 -24.64 -1.84 13.70
C LYS A 345 -24.52 -0.91 14.91
N ILE A 346 -23.85 -1.34 16.00
CA ILE A 346 -23.55 -0.51 17.17
C ILE A 346 -22.73 0.72 16.75
N VAL A 347 -21.62 0.48 16.04
CA VAL A 347 -20.66 1.52 15.64
C VAL A 347 -21.28 2.55 14.68
N GLU A 348 -22.25 2.14 13.85
CA GLU A 348 -22.94 3.04 12.93
C GLU A 348 -24.02 3.91 13.56
N ARG A 349 -24.41 3.66 14.82
CA ARG A 349 -25.37 4.53 15.51
C ARG A 349 -24.82 5.93 15.70
N ASP A 350 -25.71 6.92 15.63
CA ASP A 350 -25.37 8.31 15.97
C ASP A 350 -25.37 8.50 17.49
N ILE A 351 -24.33 7.97 18.14
CA ILE A 351 -24.08 8.07 19.58
C ILE A 351 -22.77 8.79 19.86
N HIS A 352 -22.51 9.16 21.11
CA HIS A 352 -21.21 9.69 21.48
C HIS A 352 -20.13 8.61 21.33
N VAL A 353 -18.93 8.97 20.86
CA VAL A 353 -17.85 8.00 20.62
C VAL A 353 -17.45 7.23 21.89
N LEU A 354 -17.58 7.87 23.05
CA LEU A 354 -17.29 7.25 24.35
C LEU A 354 -18.40 6.33 24.86
N ASP A 355 -19.61 6.43 24.30
CA ASP A 355 -20.71 5.51 24.62
C ASP A 355 -20.49 4.12 23.98
N LEU A 356 -19.43 3.97 23.18
CA LEU A 356 -18.96 2.67 22.70
C LEU A 356 -18.18 1.88 23.77
N ASN A 357 -17.67 2.53 24.82
CA ASN A 357 -16.80 1.88 25.82
C ASN A 357 -17.45 0.65 26.50
N PRO A 358 -18.74 0.68 26.90
CA PRO A 358 -19.40 -0.50 27.47
C PRO A 358 -19.45 -1.68 26.50
N TYR A 359 -19.69 -1.41 25.21
CA TYR A 359 -19.70 -2.43 24.16
C TYR A 359 -18.29 -3.01 23.91
N TRP A 360 -17.26 -2.16 23.97
CA TRP A 360 -15.86 -2.62 23.88
C TRP A 360 -15.45 -3.51 25.04
N LEU A 361 -15.88 -3.17 26.26
CA LEU A 361 -15.63 -3.99 27.43
C LEU A 361 -16.38 -5.33 27.35
N LYS A 362 -17.66 -5.31 26.96
CA LYS A 362 -18.47 -6.51 26.73
C LYS A 362 -17.82 -7.42 25.69
N LEU A 363 -17.36 -6.87 24.57
CA LEU A 363 -16.62 -7.60 23.54
C LEU A 363 -15.33 -8.21 24.07
N LYS A 364 -14.50 -7.43 24.78
CA LYS A 364 -13.23 -7.92 25.36
C LYS A 364 -13.46 -9.11 26.28
N ASN A 365 -14.43 -9.00 27.18
CA ASN A 365 -14.73 -10.05 28.17
C ASN A 365 -15.21 -11.32 27.47
N ALA A 366 -16.13 -11.18 26.51
CA ALA A 366 -16.65 -12.31 25.74
C ALA A 366 -15.57 -12.99 24.90
N LEU A 367 -14.69 -12.22 24.22
CA LEU A 367 -13.57 -12.80 23.48
C LEU A 367 -12.58 -13.55 24.39
N SER A 368 -12.41 -13.11 25.65
CA SER A 368 -11.61 -13.83 26.64
C SER A 368 -12.22 -15.18 26.99
N GLU A 369 -13.54 -15.23 27.21
CA GLU A 369 -14.27 -16.48 27.45
C GLU A 369 -14.21 -17.40 26.22
N TYR A 370 -14.58 -16.89 25.04
CA TYR A 370 -14.67 -17.67 23.81
C TYR A 370 -13.31 -18.15 23.27
N SER A 371 -12.22 -17.47 23.66
CA SER A 371 -10.88 -17.97 23.35
C SER A 371 -10.51 -19.25 24.11
N VAL A 372 -11.18 -19.52 25.23
CA VAL A 372 -11.03 -20.74 26.02
C VAL A 372 -12.10 -21.76 25.63
N ASP A 373 -13.37 -21.34 25.52
CA ASP A 373 -14.47 -22.20 25.09
C ASP A 373 -15.47 -21.44 24.20
N ALA A 374 -15.50 -21.79 22.91
CA ALA A 374 -16.43 -21.22 21.94
C ALA A 374 -17.75 -22.00 21.79
N SER A 375 -18.05 -22.97 22.67
CA SER A 375 -19.30 -23.75 22.62
C SER A 375 -20.55 -22.87 22.58
N ASN A 376 -20.54 -21.75 23.31
CA ASN A 376 -21.63 -20.79 23.31
C ASN A 376 -21.85 -20.15 21.92
N LEU A 377 -20.78 -19.80 21.21
CA LEU A 377 -20.87 -19.27 19.84
C LEU A 377 -21.38 -20.34 18.87
N LEU A 378 -20.91 -21.58 19.01
CA LEU A 378 -21.36 -22.69 18.17
C LEU A 378 -22.86 -22.99 18.35
N LYS A 379 -23.41 -22.76 19.54
CA LYS A 379 -24.85 -22.86 19.87
C LYS A 379 -25.67 -21.63 19.44
N GLY A 380 -25.06 -20.65 18.78
CA GLY A 380 -25.77 -19.45 18.32
C GLY A 380 -26.04 -18.40 19.41
N LYS A 381 -25.38 -18.48 20.58
CA LYS A 381 -25.58 -17.51 21.65
C LYS A 381 -25.09 -16.12 21.22
N GLN A 382 -26.01 -15.17 21.15
CA GLN A 382 -25.70 -13.80 20.75
C GLN A 382 -24.92 -13.06 21.84
N LEU A 383 -23.89 -12.31 21.44
CA LEU A 383 -23.18 -11.41 22.33
C LEU A 383 -24.00 -10.14 22.61
N PHE A 384 -24.55 -9.54 21.56
CA PHE A 384 -25.31 -8.29 21.63
C PHE A 384 -26.80 -8.55 21.39
N SER A 385 -27.47 -9.14 22.37
CA SER A 385 -28.89 -9.54 22.33
C SER A 385 -29.87 -8.39 22.09
N GLU A 386 -29.42 -7.16 22.31
CA GLU A 386 -30.16 -5.93 22.03
C GLU A 386 -30.30 -5.61 20.52
N PHE A 387 -29.77 -6.46 19.63
CA PHE A 387 -29.90 -6.33 18.18
C PHE A 387 -30.54 -7.58 17.58
N ALA A 388 -31.69 -7.40 16.94
CA ALA A 388 -32.29 -8.47 16.13
C ALA A 388 -31.32 -8.88 15.00
N MET A 389 -31.02 -10.17 14.94
CA MET A 389 -30.31 -10.78 13.83
C MET A 389 -31.30 -11.03 12.68
N GLN A 390 -30.81 -10.90 11.46
CA GLN A 390 -31.58 -11.32 10.30
C GLN A 390 -31.36 -12.82 10.14
N GLU A 391 -32.41 -13.60 10.36
CA GLU A 391 -32.38 -15.06 10.21
C GLU A 391 -32.65 -15.44 8.75
N ASP A 392 -31.69 -15.15 7.88
CA ASP A 392 -31.71 -15.60 6.49
C ASP A 392 -31.22 -17.06 6.36
N GLU A 393 -31.27 -17.59 5.14
CA GLU A 393 -30.86 -18.97 4.84
C GLU A 393 -29.39 -19.25 5.21
N VAL A 394 -28.53 -18.24 5.05
CA VAL A 394 -27.12 -18.34 5.47
C VAL A 394 -27.04 -18.49 6.98
N TYR A 395 -27.74 -17.65 7.74
CA TYR A 395 -27.81 -17.74 9.19
C TYR A 395 -28.26 -19.13 9.65
N VAL A 396 -29.38 -19.63 9.12
CA VAL A 396 -29.92 -20.95 9.47
C VAL A 396 -28.90 -22.04 9.19
N SER A 397 -28.25 -22.01 8.01
CA SER A 397 -27.26 -23.02 7.63
C SER A 397 -26.09 -23.13 8.61
N LEU A 398 -25.62 -22.01 9.17
CA LEU A 398 -24.46 -21.96 10.07
C LEU A 398 -24.65 -22.78 11.35
N PHE A 399 -25.90 -23.02 11.77
CA PHE A 399 -26.22 -23.72 13.02
C PHE A 399 -26.83 -25.11 12.82
N VAL A 400 -26.90 -25.59 11.58
CA VAL A 400 -27.31 -26.97 11.28
C VAL A 400 -26.27 -27.95 11.87
N PRO A 401 -26.71 -29.08 12.46
CA PRO A 401 -25.80 -30.13 12.92
C PRO A 401 -24.94 -30.68 11.77
N LEU A 402 -23.64 -30.86 12.01
CA LEU A 402 -22.69 -31.47 11.07
C LEU A 402 -21.99 -32.67 11.74
N THR A 403 -21.08 -33.33 11.02
CA THR A 403 -20.22 -34.37 11.59
C THR A 403 -19.45 -33.85 12.81
N ASP A 404 -19.20 -34.73 13.79
CA ASP A 404 -18.47 -34.39 15.02
C ASP A 404 -17.09 -33.78 14.74
N GLU A 405 -16.44 -34.24 13.67
CA GLU A 405 -15.16 -33.70 13.19
C GLU A 405 -15.28 -32.23 12.78
N ILE A 406 -16.23 -31.88 11.90
CA ILE A 406 -16.41 -30.49 11.45
C ILE A 406 -16.87 -29.60 12.61
N GLN A 407 -17.71 -30.11 13.51
CA GLN A 407 -18.12 -29.37 14.71
C GLN A 407 -16.91 -29.04 15.60
N LYS A 408 -16.05 -30.02 15.86
CA LYS A 408 -14.82 -29.84 16.63
C LYS A 408 -13.89 -28.82 15.97
N PHE A 409 -13.61 -28.96 14.68
CA PHE A 409 -12.77 -28.00 13.96
C PHE A 409 -13.37 -26.60 13.96
N THR A 410 -14.69 -26.47 13.82
CA THR A 410 -15.37 -25.17 13.87
C THR A 410 -15.18 -24.49 15.22
N GLN A 411 -15.31 -25.25 16.33
CA GLN A 411 -15.10 -24.74 17.68
C GLN A 411 -13.65 -24.27 17.89
N GLU A 412 -12.67 -25.08 17.47
CA GLU A 412 -11.24 -24.74 17.54
C GLU A 412 -10.90 -23.48 16.73
N CYS A 413 -11.47 -23.37 15.52
CA CYS A 413 -11.35 -22.19 14.67
C CYS A 413 -11.94 -20.94 15.33
N LEU A 414 -13.11 -21.05 15.96
CA LEU A 414 -13.72 -19.94 16.71
C LEU A 414 -12.85 -19.51 17.89
N GLN A 415 -12.28 -20.46 18.65
CA GLN A 415 -11.38 -20.17 19.77
C GLN A 415 -10.12 -19.42 19.32
N ILE A 416 -9.45 -19.88 18.26
CA ILE A 416 -8.22 -19.24 17.76
C ILE A 416 -8.51 -17.86 17.16
N ILE A 417 -9.63 -17.70 16.44
CA ILE A 417 -10.09 -16.39 15.95
C ILE A 417 -10.34 -15.46 17.14
N CYS A 418 -11.08 -15.89 18.17
CA CYS A 418 -11.39 -15.08 19.34
C CYS A 418 -10.13 -14.67 20.10
N PHE A 419 -9.18 -15.59 20.30
CA PHE A 419 -7.89 -15.29 20.94
C PHE A 419 -7.12 -14.19 20.19
N HIS A 420 -6.99 -14.33 18.87
CA HIS A 420 -6.26 -13.36 18.06
C HIS A 420 -6.98 -12.00 17.99
N VAL A 421 -8.31 -11.98 17.89
CA VAL A 421 -9.11 -10.75 17.92
C VAL A 421 -9.06 -10.09 19.30
N LEU A 422 -9.00 -10.85 20.40
CA LEU A 422 -8.79 -10.30 21.74
C LEU A 422 -7.47 -9.51 21.82
N GLN A 423 -6.39 -10.02 21.24
CA GLN A 423 -5.11 -9.30 21.17
C GLN A 423 -5.23 -7.99 20.37
N LEU A 424 -6.00 -8.01 19.28
CA LEU A 424 -6.30 -6.82 18.49
C LEU A 424 -7.08 -5.79 19.32
N VAL A 425 -8.15 -6.22 20.01
CA VAL A 425 -9.02 -5.39 20.85
C VAL A 425 -8.21 -4.75 21.97
N ASN A 426 -7.43 -5.52 22.74
CA ASN A 426 -6.59 -4.98 23.82
C ASN A 426 -5.58 -3.95 23.31
N ARG A 427 -5.00 -4.16 22.12
CA ARG A 427 -4.02 -3.24 21.55
C ARG A 427 -4.65 -1.97 20.99
N GLN A 428 -5.75 -2.10 20.25
CA GLN A 428 -6.36 -0.97 19.57
C GLN A 428 -7.27 -0.19 20.52
N LEU A 429 -8.09 -0.84 21.32
CA LEU A 429 -9.05 -0.17 22.21
C LEU A 429 -8.46 0.18 23.58
N MET A 430 -7.14 0.20 23.73
CA MET A 430 -6.47 0.45 25.02
C MET A 430 -6.95 1.73 25.71
N ASP A 431 -7.16 2.81 24.95
CA ASP A 431 -7.62 4.09 25.50
C ASP A 431 -9.11 4.07 25.88
N GLN A 432 -9.90 3.14 25.34
CA GLN A 432 -11.34 2.97 25.59
C GLN A 432 -11.68 1.81 26.55
N LEU A 433 -10.67 1.08 27.01
CA LEU A 433 -10.80 -0.05 27.94
C LEU A 433 -10.36 0.38 29.35
N PRO A 434 -10.64 -0.43 30.41
CA PRO A 434 -10.23 -0.09 31.77
C PRO A 434 -8.76 0.35 31.87
N ASN A 435 -8.51 1.43 32.61
CA ASN A 435 -7.23 2.17 32.72
C ASN A 435 -6.81 2.99 31.49
N GLY A 436 -7.63 3.01 30.44
CA GLY A 436 -7.45 3.87 29.27
C GLY A 436 -7.89 5.32 29.53
N LEU A 437 -7.31 6.25 28.77
CA LEU A 437 -7.56 7.69 28.89
C LEU A 437 -9.04 8.07 28.83
N TYR A 438 -9.81 7.39 28.00
CA TYR A 438 -11.20 7.73 27.72
C TYR A 438 -12.22 6.79 28.36
N PHE A 439 -11.80 5.79 29.15
CA PHE A 439 -12.71 4.81 29.75
C PHE A 439 -13.68 5.46 30.74
N ASN A 440 -13.13 6.24 31.68
CA ASN A 440 -13.85 7.05 32.65
C ASN A 440 -13.60 8.55 32.39
N ALA A 441 -13.99 9.00 31.19
CA ALA A 441 -13.79 10.39 30.80
C ALA A 441 -14.60 11.35 31.68
N THR A 442 -14.00 12.50 32.04
CA THR A 442 -14.68 13.57 32.77
C THR A 442 -15.72 14.27 31.90
N ASP A 443 -16.65 15.00 32.50
CA ASP A 443 -17.65 15.79 31.78
C ASP A 443 -16.99 16.81 30.84
N THR A 444 -15.84 17.38 31.21
CA THR A 444 -15.05 18.27 30.35
C THR A 444 -14.61 17.55 29.07
N VAL A 445 -14.03 16.35 29.17
CA VAL A 445 -13.59 15.59 28.00
C VAL A 445 -14.78 15.17 27.15
N ARG A 446 -15.90 14.76 27.77
CA ARG A 446 -17.13 14.45 27.03
C ARG A 446 -17.64 15.67 26.26
N ASN A 447 -17.68 16.84 26.87
CA ASN A 447 -18.08 18.09 26.21
C ASN A 447 -17.14 18.49 25.08
N GLU A 448 -15.82 18.36 25.28
CA GLU A 448 -14.82 18.65 24.26
C GLU A 448 -14.89 17.67 23.08
N THR A 449 -15.22 16.41 23.33
CA THR A 449 -15.31 15.35 22.31
C THR A 449 -16.70 15.17 21.71
N GLN A 450 -17.68 16.00 22.09
CA GLN A 450 -19.08 15.88 21.67
C GLN A 450 -19.26 15.87 20.14
N SER A 451 -18.41 16.58 19.40
CA SER A 451 -18.45 16.63 17.93
C SER A 451 -17.87 15.38 17.25
N CYS A 452 -17.26 14.46 18.00
CA CYS A 452 -16.58 13.29 17.42
C CYS A 452 -17.60 12.27 16.91
N PRO A 453 -17.55 11.90 15.62
CA PRO A 453 -18.30 10.75 15.14
C PRO A 453 -17.66 9.46 15.66
N THR A 454 -18.40 8.35 15.61
CA THR A 454 -17.85 7.01 15.90
C THR A 454 -16.99 6.48 14.74
N THR A 455 -17.17 7.01 13.53
CA THR A 455 -16.54 6.55 12.30
C THR A 455 -16.06 7.71 11.43
N ASN A 456 -15.03 7.44 10.61
CA ASN A 456 -14.51 8.36 9.59
C ASN A 456 -15.00 7.99 8.18
N ARG A 457 -16.31 7.76 8.02
CA ARG A 457 -16.87 7.25 6.76
C ARG A 457 -17.02 8.30 5.66
N LEU A 458 -17.11 9.56 6.04
CA LEU A 458 -17.29 10.65 5.08
C LEU A 458 -16.05 10.85 4.20
N GLY A 459 -14.85 10.55 4.71
CA GLY A 459 -13.65 10.42 3.87
C GLY A 459 -13.80 9.39 2.76
N GLU A 460 -14.44 8.24 3.02
CA GLU A 460 -14.71 7.22 1.99
C GLU A 460 -15.67 7.73 0.91
N LYS A 461 -16.68 8.53 1.29
CA LYS A 461 -17.60 9.16 0.34
C LYS A 461 -16.85 10.12 -0.59
N ASP A 462 -15.98 10.97 -0.05
CA ASP A 462 -15.15 11.87 -0.86
C ASP A 462 -14.25 11.09 -1.82
N PHE A 463 -13.69 9.95 -1.39
CA PHE A 463 -12.87 9.11 -2.26
C PHE A 463 -13.66 8.31 -3.30
N SER A 464 -14.86 7.85 -2.97
CA SER A 464 -15.79 7.24 -3.94
C SER A 464 -16.19 8.24 -5.02
N ASP A 465 -16.47 9.47 -4.61
CA ASP A 465 -16.75 10.57 -5.52
C ASP A 465 -15.51 10.93 -6.37
N LEU A 466 -14.32 10.95 -5.78
CA LEU A 466 -13.06 11.10 -6.50
C LEU A 466 -12.90 10.01 -7.57
N ASP A 467 -13.12 8.74 -7.21
CA ASP A 467 -13.04 7.61 -8.15
C ASP A 467 -14.00 7.81 -9.33
N ARG A 468 -15.25 8.19 -9.04
CA ARG A 468 -16.23 8.47 -10.08
C ARG A 468 -15.78 9.60 -10.99
N GLU A 469 -15.34 10.73 -10.45
CA GLU A 469 -14.93 11.89 -11.26
C GLU A 469 -13.64 11.63 -12.05
N VAL A 470 -12.66 10.92 -11.47
CA VAL A 470 -11.39 10.56 -12.11
C VAL A 470 -11.58 9.52 -13.21
N ASN A 471 -12.54 8.60 -13.07
CA ASN A 471 -12.88 7.64 -14.12
C ASN A 471 -13.71 8.28 -15.23
N ARG A 472 -14.69 9.09 -14.87
CA ARG A 472 -15.53 9.84 -15.80
C ARG A 472 -14.75 10.85 -16.64
N ALA A 473 -13.82 11.57 -16.03
CA ALA A 473 -13.08 12.66 -16.66
C ALA A 473 -11.59 12.64 -16.26
N PRO A 474 -10.80 11.67 -16.75
CA PRO A 474 -9.42 11.44 -16.32
C PRO A 474 -8.46 12.61 -16.60
N GLN A 475 -8.82 13.49 -17.54
CA GLN A 475 -8.04 14.69 -17.89
C GLN A 475 -8.46 15.94 -17.10
N ARG A 476 -9.47 15.84 -16.22
CA ARG A 476 -9.89 16.96 -15.38
C ARG A 476 -8.84 17.25 -14.31
N ASN A 477 -8.61 18.52 -14.03
CA ASN A 477 -7.69 18.93 -12.97
C ASN A 477 -8.20 18.46 -11.60
N THR A 478 -7.31 17.92 -10.77
CA THR A 478 -7.62 17.45 -9.41
C THR A 478 -8.28 18.53 -8.55
N SER A 479 -7.77 19.77 -8.60
CA SER A 479 -8.36 20.89 -7.85
C SER A 479 -9.82 21.10 -8.20
N ASN A 480 -10.17 20.99 -9.48
CA ASN A 480 -11.53 21.18 -9.95
C ASN A 480 -12.43 20.02 -9.54
N ILE A 481 -11.90 18.79 -9.49
CA ILE A 481 -12.61 17.63 -8.95
C ILE A 481 -12.89 17.86 -7.45
N SER A 482 -11.88 18.25 -6.69
CA SER A 482 -11.98 18.55 -5.26
C SER A 482 -13.02 19.64 -4.97
N GLY A 483 -12.99 20.75 -5.73
CA GLY A 483 -13.98 21.83 -5.60
C GLY A 483 -15.41 21.39 -5.88
N ILE A 484 -15.63 20.55 -6.91
CA ILE A 484 -16.96 19.99 -7.21
C ILE A 484 -17.42 19.06 -6.08
N ILE A 485 -16.53 18.22 -5.56
CA ILE A 485 -16.83 17.30 -4.46
C ILE A 485 -17.22 18.11 -3.22
N CYS A 486 -16.44 19.11 -2.83
CA CYS A 486 -16.74 19.96 -1.68
C CYS A 486 -18.06 20.71 -1.86
N PHE A 487 -18.27 21.36 -3.00
CA PHE A 487 -19.50 22.10 -3.26
C PHE A 487 -20.75 21.19 -3.19
N ARG A 488 -20.65 19.97 -3.73
CA ARG A 488 -21.74 18.99 -3.71
C ARG A 488 -21.95 18.42 -2.31
N ASN A 489 -20.90 17.91 -1.67
CA ASN A 489 -20.99 17.18 -0.42
C ASN A 489 -21.36 18.10 0.76
N ASN A 490 -20.98 19.38 0.70
CA ASN A 490 -21.36 20.39 1.69
C ASN A 490 -22.76 20.98 1.43
N ASN A 491 -23.44 20.59 0.35
CA ASN A 491 -24.69 21.20 -0.10
C ASN A 491 -24.60 22.72 -0.21
N ALA A 492 -23.48 23.26 -0.71
CA ALA A 492 -23.22 24.70 -0.73
C ALA A 492 -24.31 25.49 -1.49
N TRP A 493 -24.96 24.88 -2.48
CA TRP A 493 -26.11 25.47 -3.17
C TRP A 493 -27.29 25.76 -2.22
N LYS A 494 -27.57 24.91 -1.22
CA LYS A 494 -28.62 25.15 -0.20
C LYS A 494 -28.22 26.32 0.70
N PHE A 495 -26.96 26.35 1.11
CA PHE A 495 -26.40 27.44 1.92
C PHE A 495 -26.60 28.80 1.23
N TYR A 496 -26.26 28.91 -0.06
CA TYR A 496 -26.50 30.15 -0.81
C TYR A 496 -27.97 30.42 -1.10
N ARG A 497 -28.80 29.40 -1.29
CA ARG A 497 -30.24 29.58 -1.51
C ARG A 497 -30.94 30.17 -0.28
N ASN A 498 -30.52 29.75 0.92
CA ASN A 498 -31.10 30.18 2.20
C ASN A 498 -30.46 31.46 2.75
N MET A 499 -29.39 31.96 2.11
CA MET A 499 -28.72 33.19 2.52
C MET A 499 -29.47 34.43 2.04
N ASN A 500 -29.44 35.50 2.84
CA ASN A 500 -29.94 36.82 2.44
C ASN A 500 -29.37 37.23 1.05
N PRO A 501 -30.18 37.79 0.14
CA PRO A 501 -29.77 38.12 -1.23
C PRO A 501 -28.52 39.01 -1.33
N GLU A 502 -28.38 40.01 -0.46
CA GLU A 502 -27.23 40.92 -0.47
C GLU A 502 -25.95 40.22 0.01
N LYS A 503 -26.04 39.47 1.12
CA LYS A 503 -24.91 38.66 1.61
C LYS A 503 -24.49 37.62 0.57
N ARG A 504 -25.46 36.96 -0.08
CA ARG A 504 -25.25 36.00 -1.16
C ARG A 504 -24.49 36.64 -2.33
N LYS A 505 -24.93 37.82 -2.79
CA LYS A 505 -24.28 38.57 -3.87
C LYS A 505 -22.84 38.92 -3.52
N LEU A 506 -22.58 39.32 -2.27
CA LEU A 506 -21.24 39.63 -1.76
C LEU A 506 -20.33 38.41 -1.76
N CYS A 507 -20.80 37.27 -1.24
CA CYS A 507 -20.04 36.02 -1.23
C CYS A 507 -19.72 35.53 -2.65
N LEU A 508 -20.68 35.58 -3.58
CA LEU A 508 -20.47 35.15 -4.96
C LEU A 508 -19.52 36.08 -5.72
N LYS A 509 -19.63 37.41 -5.53
CA LYS A 509 -18.64 38.38 -6.06
C LYS A 509 -17.23 38.08 -5.53
N ARG A 510 -17.12 37.70 -4.26
CA ARG A 510 -15.84 37.33 -3.67
C ARG A 510 -15.29 36.02 -4.24
N ALA A 511 -16.14 35.02 -4.47
CA ALA A 511 -15.75 33.78 -5.14
C ALA A 511 -15.23 34.04 -6.56
N LEU A 512 -15.93 34.88 -7.33
CA LEU A 512 -15.52 35.32 -8.68
C LEU A 512 -14.13 35.98 -8.66
N ARG A 513 -13.89 36.87 -7.69
CA ARG A 513 -12.61 37.58 -7.55
C ARG A 513 -11.45 36.63 -7.19
N LEU A 514 -11.69 35.64 -6.34
CA LEU A 514 -10.65 34.73 -5.84
C LEU A 514 -10.35 33.55 -6.78
N ALA A 515 -11.29 33.17 -7.65
CA ALA A 515 -11.14 32.02 -8.54
C ALA A 515 -9.88 32.08 -9.44
N PRO A 516 -9.52 33.21 -10.10
CA PRO A 516 -8.29 33.29 -10.89
C PRO A 516 -7.02 33.06 -10.06
N LYS A 517 -6.99 33.56 -8.82
CA LYS A 517 -5.89 33.39 -7.87
C LYS A 517 -5.77 31.93 -7.45
N ARG A 518 -6.90 31.28 -7.10
CA ARG A 518 -6.96 29.85 -6.74
C ARG A 518 -6.49 28.96 -7.90
N TYR A 519 -6.99 29.21 -9.10
CA TYR A 519 -6.58 28.48 -10.31
C TYR A 519 -5.06 28.56 -10.54
N SER A 520 -4.48 29.77 -10.44
CA SER A 520 -3.04 29.98 -10.63
C SER A 520 -2.20 29.28 -9.56
N LYS A 521 -2.63 29.36 -8.29
CA LYS A 521 -1.98 28.67 -7.16
C LYS A 521 -1.99 27.15 -7.33
N ASN A 522 -3.13 26.57 -7.71
CA ASN A 522 -3.28 25.14 -7.94
C ASN A 522 -2.43 24.66 -9.13
N LYS A 523 -2.32 25.47 -10.20
CA LYS A 523 -1.43 25.19 -11.33
C LYS A 523 0.05 25.20 -10.91
N ALA A 524 0.46 26.18 -10.11
CA ALA A 524 1.83 26.29 -9.61
C ALA A 524 2.18 25.11 -8.68
N HIS A 525 1.29 24.77 -7.76
CA HIS A 525 1.45 23.63 -6.85
C HIS A 525 1.66 22.31 -7.61
N ARG A 526 0.86 22.04 -8.65
CA ARG A 526 1.03 20.85 -9.49
C ARG A 526 2.40 20.81 -10.19
N LYS A 527 2.90 21.95 -10.67
CA LYS A 527 4.24 22.05 -11.26
C LYS A 527 5.33 21.73 -10.23
N GLN A 528 5.18 22.24 -9.02
CA GLN A 528 6.11 21.99 -7.91
C GLN A 528 6.10 20.51 -7.50
N LEU A 529 4.93 19.87 -7.38
CA LEU A 529 4.81 18.44 -7.10
C LEU A 529 5.55 17.59 -8.13
N LYS A 530 5.37 17.89 -9.43
CA LYS A 530 6.11 17.19 -10.50
C LYS A 530 7.62 17.33 -10.35
N LYS A 531 8.12 18.53 -10.04
CA LYS A 531 9.54 18.78 -9.80
C LYS A 531 10.07 17.98 -8.61
N LYS A 532 9.35 18.00 -7.47
CA LYS A 532 9.70 17.24 -6.26
C LYS A 532 9.68 15.73 -6.50
N ARG A 533 8.70 15.22 -7.26
CA ARG A 533 8.65 13.80 -7.66
C ARG A 533 9.85 13.40 -8.50
N TYR A 534 10.26 14.23 -9.46
CA TYR A 534 11.46 13.97 -10.25
C TYR A 534 12.72 13.93 -9.39
N GLN A 535 12.90 14.89 -8.47
CA GLN A 535 14.02 14.88 -7.53
C GLN A 535 14.06 13.59 -6.69
N PHE A 536 12.91 13.15 -6.18
CA PHE A 536 12.81 11.91 -5.42
C PHE A 536 13.16 10.66 -6.25
N ILE A 537 12.79 10.63 -7.53
CA ILE A 537 13.18 9.55 -8.45
C ILE A 537 14.71 9.51 -8.60
N MET A 538 15.35 10.67 -8.78
CA MET A 538 16.81 10.77 -8.92
C MET A 538 17.54 10.35 -7.63
N GLU A 539 17.07 10.80 -6.47
CA GLU A 539 17.61 10.38 -5.17
C GLU A 539 17.48 8.86 -4.95
N LYS A 540 16.32 8.28 -5.30
CA LYS A 540 16.10 6.83 -5.19
C LYS A 540 17.04 6.06 -6.11
N LYS A 541 17.30 6.57 -7.32
CA LYS A 541 18.26 5.98 -8.26
C LYS A 541 19.68 6.02 -7.68
N SER A 542 20.12 7.15 -7.14
CA SER A 542 21.44 7.28 -6.49
C SER A 542 21.61 6.32 -5.32
N LYS A 543 20.63 6.27 -4.39
CA LYS A 543 20.67 5.38 -3.23
C LYS A 543 20.67 3.90 -3.61
N ARG A 544 19.95 3.52 -4.67
CA ARG A 544 19.98 2.16 -5.19
C ARG A 544 21.36 1.81 -5.74
N GLN A 545 21.95 2.70 -6.53
CA GLN A 545 23.29 2.51 -7.07
C GLN A 545 24.34 2.38 -5.95
N GLU A 546 24.26 3.21 -4.91
CA GLU A 546 25.12 3.09 -3.73
C GLU A 546 24.94 1.76 -2.98
N ALA A 547 23.70 1.30 -2.82
CA ALA A 547 23.39 0.03 -2.15
C ALA A 547 23.89 -1.17 -2.96
N ASP A 548 23.68 -1.15 -4.28
CA ASP A 548 24.15 -2.20 -5.20
C ASP A 548 25.68 -2.24 -5.22
N ASN A 549 26.35 -1.09 -5.24
CA ASN A 549 27.81 -1.00 -5.11
C ASN A 549 28.30 -1.59 -3.79
N LYS A 550 27.66 -1.24 -2.65
CA LYS A 550 28.01 -1.80 -1.34
C LYS A 550 27.81 -3.32 -1.29
N LYS A 551 26.72 -3.83 -1.86
CA LYS A 551 26.43 -5.27 -1.93
C LYS A 551 27.50 -5.99 -2.76
N GLN A 552 27.85 -5.47 -3.92
CA GLN A 552 28.91 -6.05 -4.75
C GLN A 552 30.26 -6.07 -4.03
N ILE A 553 30.65 -4.99 -3.35
CA ILE A 553 31.89 -4.94 -2.57
C ILE A 553 31.89 -6.01 -1.47
N LEU A 554 30.76 -6.20 -0.78
CA LEU A 554 30.62 -7.21 0.27
C LEU A 554 30.73 -8.64 -0.31
N GLU A 555 30.03 -8.94 -1.40
CA GLU A 555 30.08 -10.25 -2.07
C GLU A 555 31.50 -10.61 -2.55
N ILE A 556 32.23 -9.63 -3.11
CA ILE A 556 33.62 -9.82 -3.55
C ILE A 556 34.51 -10.08 -2.33
N SER A 557 34.32 -9.31 -1.26
CA SER A 557 35.09 -9.43 0.00
C SER A 557 34.85 -10.75 0.72
N GLU A 558 33.60 -11.22 0.80
CA GLU A 558 33.24 -12.51 1.41
C GLU A 558 33.79 -13.67 0.59
N HIS A 559 33.70 -13.61 -0.74
CA HIS A 559 34.26 -14.66 -1.60
C HIS A 559 35.78 -14.79 -1.44
N VAL A 560 36.52 -13.68 -1.38
CA VAL A 560 37.98 -13.71 -1.17
C VAL A 560 38.34 -14.10 0.26
N LYS A 561 37.51 -13.76 1.25
CA LYS A 561 37.71 -14.20 2.64
C LYS A 561 37.51 -15.70 2.83
N GLU A 562 36.53 -16.30 2.14
CA GLU A 562 36.25 -17.73 2.19
C GLU A 562 37.27 -18.56 1.41
N ASN A 563 37.75 -18.05 0.27
CA ASN A 563 38.62 -18.80 -0.65
C ASN A 563 40.10 -18.36 -0.64
N GLY A 564 40.44 -17.39 0.21
CA GLY A 564 41.76 -16.78 0.30
C GLY A 564 42.07 -15.79 -0.83
N LEU A 565 42.96 -14.82 -0.56
CA LEU A 565 43.55 -13.96 -1.59
C LEU A 565 44.65 -14.75 -2.31
N TRP A 566 44.60 -14.80 -3.64
CA TRP A 566 45.54 -15.59 -4.43
C TRP A 566 46.79 -14.78 -4.75
N ASN A 567 47.94 -15.44 -4.79
CA ASN A 567 49.22 -14.87 -5.22
C ASN A 567 49.81 -15.72 -6.37
N SER A 568 50.85 -15.22 -7.04
CA SER A 568 51.42 -15.85 -8.24
C SER A 568 51.86 -17.31 -8.03
N LYS A 569 52.12 -17.74 -6.79
CA LYS A 569 52.50 -19.13 -6.44
C LYS A 569 51.28 -20.03 -6.17
N THR A 570 50.19 -19.47 -5.65
CA THR A 570 49.00 -20.21 -5.18
C THR A 570 47.87 -20.30 -6.21
N ILE A 571 47.87 -19.45 -7.25
CA ILE A 571 46.83 -19.46 -8.31
C ILE A 571 46.64 -20.85 -8.92
N LYS A 572 47.73 -21.52 -9.32
CA LYS A 572 47.63 -22.84 -9.96
C LYS A 572 47.07 -23.91 -9.01
N GLN A 573 47.46 -23.87 -7.74
CA GLN A 573 47.00 -24.81 -6.71
C GLN A 573 45.51 -24.61 -6.39
N ASN A 574 45.07 -23.36 -6.20
CA ASN A 574 43.68 -23.02 -5.87
C ASN A 574 42.71 -23.23 -7.04
N ILE A 575 43.20 -23.23 -8.28
CA ILE A 575 42.39 -23.55 -9.46
C ILE A 575 42.26 -25.07 -9.65
N GLN A 576 43.27 -25.84 -9.25
CA GLN A 576 43.22 -27.31 -9.30
C GLN A 576 42.26 -27.89 -8.26
N SER A 577 42.04 -27.22 -7.13
CA SER A 577 41.12 -27.66 -6.08
C SER A 577 39.63 -27.38 -6.35
N ILE A 578 39.30 -26.76 -7.50
CA ILE A 578 37.92 -26.47 -7.90
C ILE A 578 37.52 -27.43 -9.03
N ASP A 579 36.41 -28.15 -8.88
CA ASP A 579 36.06 -29.22 -9.83
C ASP A 579 35.42 -28.70 -11.14
N SER A 580 34.66 -27.59 -11.08
CA SER A 580 33.91 -27.08 -12.23
C SER A 580 34.64 -25.95 -12.96
N THR A 581 34.75 -26.02 -14.29
CA THR A 581 35.31 -24.96 -15.15
C THR A 581 34.58 -23.62 -14.97
N ASN A 582 33.26 -23.64 -14.81
CA ASN A 582 32.47 -22.42 -14.58
C ASN A 582 32.77 -21.80 -13.21
N ALA A 583 33.01 -22.63 -12.19
CA ALA A 583 33.43 -22.16 -10.87
C ALA A 583 34.86 -21.58 -10.89
N LYS A 584 35.80 -22.21 -11.62
CA LYS A 584 37.16 -21.67 -11.83
C LYS A 584 37.14 -20.27 -12.45
N ILE A 585 36.37 -20.10 -13.53
CA ILE A 585 36.21 -18.80 -14.20
C ILE A 585 35.62 -17.77 -13.24
N LYS A 586 34.59 -18.16 -12.46
CA LYS A 586 33.95 -17.28 -11.48
C LYS A 586 34.93 -16.82 -10.40
N SER A 587 35.71 -17.74 -9.82
CA SER A 587 36.70 -17.43 -8.78
C SER A 587 37.82 -16.54 -9.30
N VAL A 588 38.36 -16.79 -10.49
CA VAL A 588 39.39 -15.92 -11.09
C VAL A 588 38.84 -14.51 -11.35
N LYS A 589 37.61 -14.39 -11.88
CA LYS A 589 36.95 -13.08 -12.06
C LYS A 589 36.75 -12.35 -10.74
N GLN A 590 36.38 -13.05 -9.67
CA GLN A 590 36.22 -12.45 -8.34
C GLN A 590 37.54 -11.98 -7.74
N GLN A 591 38.65 -12.72 -7.94
CA GLN A 591 39.99 -12.26 -7.57
C GLN A 591 40.38 -10.99 -8.35
N LEU A 592 40.26 -11.00 -9.69
CA LEU A 592 40.50 -9.80 -10.51
C LEU A 592 39.66 -8.59 -10.06
N LYS A 593 38.38 -8.81 -9.73
CA LYS A 593 37.48 -7.75 -9.25
C LYS A 593 37.88 -7.23 -7.88
N TYR A 594 38.40 -8.09 -7.00
CA TYR A 594 38.93 -7.72 -5.69
C TYR A 594 40.15 -6.80 -5.85
N HIS A 595 41.12 -7.18 -6.69
CA HIS A 595 42.29 -6.34 -6.99
C HIS A 595 41.88 -4.97 -7.59
N GLN A 596 40.92 -4.95 -8.52
CA GLN A 596 40.45 -3.71 -9.14
C GLN A 596 39.69 -2.79 -8.17
N THR A 597 38.76 -3.36 -7.40
CA THR A 597 37.72 -2.59 -6.70
C THR A 597 38.06 -2.32 -5.23
N ILE A 598 38.78 -3.25 -4.58
CA ILE A 598 39.09 -3.19 -3.15
C ILE A 598 40.56 -2.80 -2.92
N LEU A 599 41.49 -3.41 -3.67
CA LEU A 599 42.92 -3.06 -3.58
C LEU A 599 43.30 -1.85 -4.45
N HIS A 600 42.37 -1.35 -5.27
CA HIS A 600 42.58 -0.21 -6.16
C HIS A 600 43.84 -0.34 -7.03
N SER A 601 44.08 -1.55 -7.53
CA SER A 601 45.24 -1.87 -8.37
C SER A 601 45.41 -0.89 -9.53
N LYS A 602 46.65 -0.39 -9.71
CA LYS A 602 47.02 0.54 -10.80
C LYS A 602 47.45 -0.18 -12.08
N ALA A 603 47.33 -1.51 -12.14
CA ALA A 603 47.62 -2.28 -13.34
C ALA A 603 46.73 -1.83 -14.52
N ASP A 604 47.14 -2.16 -15.75
CA ASP A 604 46.40 -1.74 -16.94
C ASP A 604 44.92 -2.17 -16.86
N LYS A 605 44.02 -1.22 -17.13
CA LYS A 605 42.56 -1.42 -17.11
C LYS A 605 42.12 -2.54 -18.05
N THR A 606 42.87 -2.81 -19.11
CA THR A 606 42.60 -3.91 -20.05
C THR A 606 42.68 -5.30 -19.39
N LEU A 607 43.51 -5.46 -18.35
CA LEU A 607 43.70 -6.74 -17.64
C LEU A 607 42.47 -7.13 -16.80
N PHE A 608 41.68 -6.16 -16.37
CA PHE A 608 40.44 -6.38 -15.61
C PHE A 608 39.21 -6.66 -16.50
N LEU A 609 39.37 -6.65 -17.83
CA LEU A 609 38.30 -6.99 -18.76
C LEU A 609 38.08 -8.50 -18.81
N TYR A 610 36.80 -8.90 -18.90
CA TYR A 610 36.41 -10.30 -19.01
C TYR A 610 36.12 -10.75 -20.44
N SER A 611 36.22 -9.84 -21.40
CA SER A 611 35.93 -10.06 -22.82
C SER A 611 36.56 -8.96 -23.68
N VAL A 612 36.94 -9.28 -24.92
CA VAL A 612 37.35 -8.32 -25.94
C VAL A 612 36.48 -8.54 -27.18
N ASN A 613 35.97 -7.45 -27.78
CA ASN A 613 35.10 -7.48 -28.97
C ASN A 613 33.90 -8.44 -28.87
N GLY A 614 33.35 -8.64 -27.68
CA GLY A 614 32.19 -9.53 -27.46
C GLY A 614 32.53 -11.01 -27.33
N LYS A 615 33.82 -11.39 -27.37
CA LYS A 615 34.25 -12.77 -27.07
C LYS A 615 34.76 -12.84 -25.62
N PRO A 616 34.22 -13.75 -24.77
CA PRO A 616 34.70 -13.91 -23.40
C PRO A 616 36.13 -14.43 -23.38
N HIS A 617 36.93 -13.95 -22.43
CA HIS A 617 38.28 -14.48 -22.21
C HIS A 617 38.22 -15.94 -21.75
N SER A 618 39.14 -16.77 -22.25
CA SER A 618 39.30 -18.14 -21.77
C SER A 618 39.78 -18.14 -20.31
N LEU A 619 39.67 -19.29 -19.64
CA LEU A 619 40.16 -19.44 -18.27
C LEU A 619 41.67 -19.17 -18.21
N GLU A 620 42.44 -19.63 -19.19
CA GLU A 620 43.89 -19.42 -19.29
C GLU A 620 44.22 -17.93 -19.42
N GLN A 621 43.47 -17.20 -20.26
CA GLN A 621 43.64 -15.76 -20.43
C GLN A 621 43.31 -15.00 -19.14
N LEU A 622 42.23 -15.36 -18.43
CA LEU A 622 41.89 -14.73 -17.15
C LEU A 622 42.94 -15.01 -16.06
N ILE A 623 43.52 -16.22 -16.05
CA ILE A 623 44.63 -16.58 -15.17
C ILE A 623 45.89 -15.77 -15.49
N GLN A 624 46.21 -15.60 -16.78
CA GLN A 624 47.33 -14.76 -17.21
C GLN A 624 47.13 -13.31 -16.80
N ASN A 625 45.94 -12.75 -17.03
CA ASN A 625 45.59 -11.40 -16.60
C ASN A 625 45.73 -11.24 -15.08
N LEU A 626 45.24 -12.19 -14.29
CA LEU A 626 45.36 -12.15 -12.82
C LEU A 626 46.83 -12.23 -12.37
N ASN A 627 47.63 -13.09 -12.99
CA ASN A 627 49.07 -13.16 -12.71
C ASN A 627 49.78 -11.85 -13.06
N GLN A 628 49.45 -11.22 -14.20
CA GLN A 628 50.05 -9.95 -14.60
C GLN A 628 49.66 -8.81 -13.65
N VAL A 629 48.41 -8.76 -13.16
CA VAL A 629 47.97 -7.80 -12.14
C VAL A 629 48.75 -7.99 -10.84
N ILE A 630 48.86 -9.22 -10.34
CA ILE A 630 49.57 -9.52 -9.09
C ILE A 630 51.07 -9.29 -9.24
N THR A 631 51.67 -9.67 -10.37
CA THR A 631 53.10 -9.42 -10.65
C THR A 631 53.37 -7.92 -10.82
N PHE A 632 52.46 -7.15 -11.41
CA PHE A 632 52.56 -5.69 -11.46
C PHE A 632 52.51 -5.08 -10.05
N GLU A 633 51.63 -5.58 -9.17
CA GLU A 633 51.57 -5.15 -7.77
C GLU A 633 52.84 -5.53 -7.01
N THR A 634 53.32 -6.77 -7.17
CA THR A 634 54.52 -7.28 -6.50
C THR A 634 55.80 -6.57 -6.98
N ASN A 635 55.89 -6.24 -8.28
CA ASN A 635 57.04 -5.55 -8.86
C ASN A 635 57.03 -4.04 -8.60
N ASN A 636 55.86 -3.43 -8.37
CA ASN A 636 55.79 -2.03 -7.91
C ASN A 636 55.94 -1.93 -6.38
N GLU A 637 55.69 -3.00 -5.62
CA GLU A 637 56.02 -3.09 -4.19
C GLU A 637 57.54 -3.14 -3.92
N GLU A 638 58.40 -3.42 -4.92
CA GLU A 638 59.86 -3.31 -4.82
C GLU A 638 60.42 -1.90 -5.15
N LEU A 639 59.57 -0.89 -5.39
CA LEU A 639 59.98 0.52 -5.57
C LEU A 639 59.16 1.52 -4.73
N GLU A 640 58.80 1.14 -3.50
CA GLU A 640 58.54 2.09 -2.41
C GLU A 640 59.12 1.53 -1.09
N GLU A 641 60.45 1.57 -0.95
CA GLU A 641 61.12 1.49 0.35
C GLU A 641 61.69 2.87 0.71
N ILE A 642 60.85 3.73 1.31
CA ILE A 642 61.31 4.64 2.35
C ILE A 642 60.59 4.22 3.63
N SER A 643 61.34 3.49 4.43
CA SER A 643 61.15 3.29 5.85
C SER A 643 60.95 4.63 6.56
N SER A 644 59.70 5.01 6.81
CA SER A 644 59.34 5.63 8.09
C SER A 644 57.82 5.55 8.31
N SER A 645 57.46 4.93 9.44
CA SER A 645 56.12 4.81 10.02
C SER A 645 55.07 4.06 9.19
N ILE A 646 54.92 2.76 9.47
CA ILE A 646 53.78 2.24 10.25
C ILE A 646 54.10 0.80 10.66
N ASN A 647 54.16 0.62 11.98
CA ASN A 647 54.30 -0.65 12.65
C ASN A 647 53.14 -1.61 12.34
N ALA A 648 53.50 -2.88 12.17
CA ALA A 648 52.83 -4.06 12.73
C ALA A 648 51.38 -3.89 13.20
N ASN A 649 50.44 -4.58 12.55
CA ASN A 649 49.75 -5.74 13.17
C ASN A 649 48.57 -6.23 12.33
N THR A 650 48.80 -7.29 11.57
CA THR A 650 47.84 -8.39 11.45
C THR A 650 48.50 -9.61 12.08
N LYS A 651 48.36 -9.73 13.41
CA LYS A 651 48.63 -10.97 14.15
C LYS A 651 47.42 -11.29 15.02
N PHE A 652 47.00 -12.55 14.90
CA PHE A 652 45.98 -13.26 15.66
C PHE A 652 45.58 -12.62 17.00
N ARG A 653 44.29 -12.33 17.19
CA ARG A 653 43.75 -12.05 18.52
C ARG A 653 43.62 -13.35 19.31
N CYS A 654 44.46 -13.48 20.34
CA CYS A 654 44.47 -14.56 21.31
C CYS A 654 43.12 -14.70 22.04
N GLU A 655 42.73 -15.94 22.31
CA GLU A 655 41.50 -16.36 22.99
C GLU A 655 41.31 -15.71 24.38
N SER A 656 42.41 -15.37 25.05
CA SER A 656 42.40 -14.69 26.36
C SER A 656 41.85 -13.26 26.30
N GLN A 657 42.05 -12.51 25.20
CA GLN A 657 41.48 -11.18 25.02
C GLN A 657 39.99 -11.22 24.59
N ARG A 658 39.53 -12.35 24.01
CA ARG A 658 38.11 -12.59 23.71
C ARG A 658 37.31 -12.87 24.98
N LYS A 659 37.88 -13.63 25.93
CA LYS A 659 37.32 -13.85 27.27
C LYS A 659 37.31 -12.57 28.12
N LEU A 660 38.35 -11.73 28.03
CA LEU A 660 38.39 -10.44 28.75
C LEU A 660 37.31 -9.45 28.26
N LEU A 661 37.01 -9.43 26.95
CA LEU A 661 35.96 -8.58 26.39
C LEU A 661 34.55 -9.09 26.72
N ILE A 662 34.35 -10.42 26.70
CA ILE A 662 33.08 -11.05 27.12
C ILE A 662 32.85 -10.82 28.62
N ASN A 663 33.87 -10.94 29.47
CA ASN A 663 33.77 -10.64 30.89
C ASN A 663 33.54 -9.14 31.15
N ASN A 664 34.18 -8.22 30.41
CA ASN A 664 33.91 -6.78 30.50
C ASN A 664 32.50 -6.40 30.03
N ILE A 665 31.92 -7.14 29.07
CA ILE A 665 30.53 -6.97 28.63
C ILE A 665 29.56 -7.53 29.69
N ILE A 666 29.89 -8.67 30.30
CA ILE A 666 29.11 -9.29 31.39
C ILE A 666 29.12 -8.43 32.65
N GLU A 667 30.27 -7.85 33.02
CA GLU A 667 30.39 -6.93 34.16
C GLU A 667 29.66 -5.60 33.92
N LYS A 668 29.72 -5.05 32.69
CA LYS A 668 28.91 -3.87 32.31
C LYS A 668 27.40 -4.14 32.31
N THR A 669 26.96 -5.40 32.19
CA THR A 669 25.54 -5.79 32.34
C THR A 669 25.10 -6.09 33.78
N LYS A 670 26.00 -6.14 34.76
CA LYS A 670 25.67 -6.49 36.16
C LYS A 670 25.63 -5.30 37.13
N SER A 671 25.99 -4.08 36.72
CA SER A 671 25.88 -2.89 37.57
C SER A 671 24.53 -2.17 37.39
N VAL A 672 23.55 -2.54 38.21
CA VAL A 672 22.43 -1.65 38.56
C VAL A 672 22.85 -0.78 39.75
N PRO A 673 22.51 0.53 39.75
CA PRO A 673 22.06 1.15 40.98
C PRO A 673 20.60 1.55 40.88
N LYS A 674 19.88 1.20 41.95
CA LYS A 674 18.53 1.64 42.30
C LYS A 674 18.43 3.17 42.39
N LYS A 675 17.36 3.76 41.83
CA LYS A 675 16.34 4.65 42.47
C LYS A 675 15.71 5.66 41.47
N VAL A 676 14.39 5.54 41.30
CA VAL A 676 13.34 6.58 41.34
C VAL A 676 13.55 7.91 40.57
N ASN A 677 12.90 8.09 39.40
CA ASN A 677 11.84 9.09 39.09
C ASN A 677 11.58 9.31 37.58
N SER A 678 10.35 9.75 37.29
CA SER A 678 9.59 9.95 36.03
C SER A 678 10.32 10.47 34.77
N SER A 679 10.32 9.70 33.65
CA SER A 679 10.47 10.19 32.26
C SER A 679 10.41 9.09 31.15
N SER A 680 9.65 7.99 31.31
CA SER A 680 9.94 6.72 30.60
C SER A 680 9.16 6.41 29.29
N ALA A 681 8.39 7.30 28.69
CA ALA A 681 7.60 6.93 27.50
C ALA A 681 8.42 6.82 26.18
N ASN A 682 9.43 7.66 25.97
CA ASN A 682 10.15 7.73 24.68
C ASN A 682 11.31 6.72 24.52
N GLN A 683 11.87 6.19 25.60
CA GLN A 683 12.95 5.18 25.51
C GLN A 683 12.45 3.72 25.43
N GLN A 684 11.21 3.43 25.83
CA GLN A 684 10.62 2.09 25.66
C GLN A 684 10.31 1.75 24.20
N VAL A 685 10.04 2.76 23.37
CA VAL A 685 9.78 2.60 21.93
C VAL A 685 11.06 2.22 21.19
N ALA A 686 12.19 2.88 21.51
CA ALA A 686 13.50 2.56 20.92
C ALA A 686 13.98 1.13 21.28
N ARG A 687 13.77 0.67 22.53
CA ARG A 687 14.13 -0.69 22.95
C ARG A 687 13.25 -1.80 22.34
N LYS A 688 11.99 -1.51 22.01
CA LYS A 688 11.09 -2.46 21.31
C LYS A 688 11.42 -2.62 19.82
N ILE A 689 11.98 -1.59 19.18
CA ILE A 689 12.41 -1.63 17.78
C ILE A 689 13.65 -2.52 17.61
N VAL A 690 14.59 -2.49 18.56
CA VAL A 690 15.80 -3.33 18.54
C VAL A 690 15.47 -4.81 18.82
N LYS A 691 14.61 -5.12 19.79
CA LYS A 691 14.17 -6.51 20.07
C LYS A 691 13.40 -7.16 18.91
N LYS A 692 12.71 -6.38 18.07
CA LYS A 692 12.01 -6.88 16.88
C LYS A 692 12.96 -7.18 15.72
N ALA A 693 14.12 -6.52 15.67
CA ALA A 693 15.19 -6.83 14.72
C ALA A 693 15.94 -8.12 15.10
N GLU A 694 16.14 -8.38 16.39
CA GLU A 694 16.79 -9.61 16.89
C GLU A 694 15.90 -10.86 16.72
N LYS A 695 14.58 -10.76 16.94
CA LYS A 695 13.64 -11.87 16.74
C LYS A 695 13.48 -12.27 15.26
N ARG A 696 13.71 -11.34 14.32
CA ARG A 696 13.79 -11.63 12.87
C ARG A 696 15.08 -12.32 12.46
N LYS A 697 16.17 -12.17 13.23
CA LYS A 697 17.44 -12.87 13.00
C LYS A 697 17.40 -14.33 13.45
N MET A 698 16.62 -14.66 14.49
CA MET A 698 16.50 -16.03 15.01
C MET A 698 15.56 -16.94 14.21
N LEU A 699 14.60 -16.40 13.45
CA LEU A 699 13.73 -17.20 12.57
C LEU A 699 14.36 -17.52 11.20
N ALA A 700 15.52 -16.95 10.87
CA ALA A 700 16.22 -17.19 9.60
C ALA A 700 17.13 -18.44 9.62
N THR A 701 17.28 -19.11 10.76
CA THR A 701 18.24 -20.22 10.94
C THR A 701 17.59 -21.60 11.15
N SER A 702 16.31 -21.79 10.79
CA SER A 702 15.68 -23.12 10.85
C SER A 702 14.71 -23.38 9.69
N VAL A 703 15.25 -23.55 8.48
CA VAL A 703 14.58 -24.29 7.40
C VAL A 703 15.63 -25.17 6.70
N PRO A 704 15.45 -26.49 6.60
CA PRO A 704 16.35 -27.37 5.86
C PRO A 704 16.28 -27.06 4.36
N ASN A 705 17.44 -26.89 3.74
CA ASN A 705 17.61 -26.68 2.30
C ASN A 705 17.28 -27.98 1.54
N LYS A 706 16.13 -28.06 0.87
CA LYS A 706 15.87 -29.09 -0.15
C LYS A 706 16.00 -28.47 -1.54
N HIS A 707 17.04 -28.91 -2.24
CA HIS A 707 17.36 -28.76 -3.67
C HIS A 707 16.53 -27.75 -4.49
N LEU A 708 16.99 -26.49 -4.52
CA LEU A 708 16.73 -25.59 -5.63
C LEU A 708 17.86 -25.79 -6.66
N LYS A 709 17.52 -26.26 -7.87
CA LYS A 709 18.43 -26.22 -9.02
C LYS A 709 18.80 -24.75 -9.26
N THR A 710 20.07 -24.42 -9.11
CA THR A 710 20.62 -23.09 -9.39
C THR A 710 20.65 -22.85 -10.90
N PHE A 711 19.64 -22.13 -11.42
CA PHE A 711 19.71 -21.57 -12.77
C PHE A 711 20.43 -20.22 -12.71
N ASN A 712 21.64 -20.14 -13.27
CA ASN A 712 22.37 -18.89 -13.41
C ASN A 712 21.69 -18.04 -14.51
N TYR A 713 21.08 -16.92 -14.14
CA TYR A 713 20.58 -15.93 -15.10
C TYR A 713 21.78 -15.15 -15.66
N LEU A 714 22.28 -15.58 -16.81
CA LEU A 714 23.28 -14.82 -17.57
C LEU A 714 22.57 -13.70 -18.34
N PRO A 715 23.05 -12.45 -18.28
CA PRO A 715 22.54 -11.37 -19.12
C PRO A 715 22.60 -11.78 -20.60
N VAL A 716 21.55 -11.48 -21.35
CA VAL A 716 21.53 -11.73 -22.80
C VAL A 716 22.48 -10.73 -23.46
N GLU A 717 23.58 -11.23 -24.06
CA GLU A 717 24.51 -10.40 -24.82
C GLU A 717 23.85 -9.93 -26.13
N ILE A 718 23.84 -8.62 -26.35
CA ILE A 718 23.34 -7.97 -27.56
C ILE A 718 24.50 -7.34 -28.34
N SER A 719 24.55 -7.58 -29.65
CA SER A 719 25.47 -6.95 -30.60
C SER A 719 24.70 -6.06 -31.59
N SER A 720 25.43 -5.31 -32.43
CA SER A 720 24.84 -4.52 -33.51
C SER A 720 24.03 -5.35 -34.51
N ASP A 721 24.31 -6.67 -34.59
CA ASP A 721 23.69 -7.58 -35.55
C ASP A 721 22.31 -8.06 -35.10
N ASP A 722 21.95 -7.83 -33.83
CA ASP A 722 20.63 -8.15 -33.27
C ASP A 722 19.55 -7.11 -33.64
N LYS A 723 19.86 -6.19 -34.56
CA LYS A 723 18.87 -5.28 -35.12
C LYS A 723 17.79 -6.10 -35.85
N ASP A 724 16.54 -5.71 -35.62
CA ASP A 724 15.33 -6.37 -36.11
C ASP A 724 15.00 -7.73 -35.46
N SER A 725 15.78 -8.19 -34.48
CA SER A 725 15.48 -9.39 -33.68
C SER A 725 14.30 -9.17 -32.73
N PHE A 726 13.46 -10.20 -32.60
CA PHE A 726 12.37 -10.22 -31.61
C PHE A 726 12.89 -10.66 -30.24
N VAL A 727 12.48 -9.93 -29.21
CA VAL A 727 12.96 -10.08 -27.84
C VAL A 727 11.80 -10.07 -26.84
N ALA A 728 11.93 -10.86 -25.78
CA ALA A 728 11.07 -10.75 -24.60
C ALA A 728 11.78 -9.92 -23.54
N ILE A 729 11.09 -8.90 -23.02
CA ILE A 729 11.66 -7.92 -22.11
C ILE A 729 10.85 -7.91 -20.82
N ALA A 730 11.52 -8.14 -19.70
CA ALA A 730 10.95 -7.94 -18.37
C ALA A 730 10.91 -6.44 -18.05
N TYR A 731 9.73 -5.91 -17.78
CA TYR A 731 9.60 -4.50 -17.40
C TYR A 731 8.50 -4.34 -16.35
N GLU A 732 8.90 -3.96 -15.13
CA GLU A 732 8.02 -3.93 -13.96
C GLU A 732 7.43 -5.31 -13.61
N ASP A 733 6.11 -5.43 -13.45
CA ASP A 733 5.38 -6.60 -12.96
C ASP A 733 4.88 -7.55 -14.07
N ARG A 734 5.37 -7.37 -15.30
CA ARG A 734 5.14 -8.27 -16.45
C ARG A 734 6.30 -8.23 -17.45
N TRP A 735 6.25 -9.11 -18.44
CA TRP A 735 7.12 -9.06 -19.61
C TRP A 735 6.36 -8.61 -20.85
N TYR A 736 7.10 -8.12 -21.85
CA TYR A 736 6.55 -7.62 -23.11
C TYR A 736 7.35 -8.18 -24.29
N LEU A 737 6.67 -8.42 -25.40
CA LEU A 737 7.30 -8.75 -26.67
C LEU A 737 7.64 -7.46 -27.44
N GLY A 738 8.83 -7.38 -28.00
CA GLY A 738 9.22 -6.26 -28.87
C GLY A 738 10.27 -6.66 -29.89
N GLN A 739 10.53 -5.75 -30.83
CA GLN A 739 11.58 -5.89 -31.84
C GLN A 739 12.64 -4.81 -31.61
N ILE A 740 13.91 -5.20 -31.59
CA ILE A 740 15.02 -4.25 -31.48
C ILE A 740 15.05 -3.42 -32.76
N THR A 741 14.82 -2.13 -32.66
CA THR A 741 14.90 -1.24 -33.82
C THR A 741 16.31 -0.70 -33.98
N HIS A 742 16.98 -0.30 -32.89
CA HIS A 742 18.35 0.23 -32.87
C HIS A 742 19.10 -0.29 -31.65
N VAL A 743 20.36 -0.68 -31.82
CA VAL A 743 21.28 -1.00 -30.71
C VAL A 743 22.09 0.26 -30.43
N ILE A 744 21.99 0.78 -29.20
CA ILE A 744 22.67 2.03 -28.82
C ILE A 744 24.10 1.70 -28.36
N ASP A 745 24.21 0.73 -27.46
CA ASP A 745 25.47 0.15 -26.99
C ASP A 745 25.21 -1.26 -26.41
N LYS A 746 26.25 -1.91 -25.87
CA LYS A 746 26.13 -3.27 -25.28
C LYS A 746 25.17 -3.34 -24.08
N SER A 747 24.87 -2.20 -23.46
CA SER A 747 24.03 -2.10 -22.26
C SER A 747 22.62 -1.61 -22.56
N SER A 748 22.33 -1.10 -23.76
CA SER A 748 21.04 -0.50 -24.10
C SER A 748 20.63 -0.62 -25.56
N VAL A 749 19.33 -0.87 -25.76
CA VAL A 749 18.69 -1.02 -27.07
C VAL A 749 17.40 -0.20 -27.14
N THR A 750 17.05 0.30 -28.32
CA THR A 750 15.72 0.83 -28.60
C THR A 750 14.84 -0.30 -29.14
N VAL A 751 13.69 -0.51 -28.51
CA VAL A 751 12.76 -1.60 -28.84
C VAL A 751 11.39 -1.03 -29.15
N SER A 752 10.81 -1.48 -30.27
CA SER A 752 9.41 -1.26 -30.62
C SER A 752 8.56 -2.36 -29.99
N PHE A 753 7.58 -2.00 -29.15
CA PHE A 753 6.79 -2.98 -28.41
C PHE A 753 5.52 -3.41 -29.16
N MET A 754 5.19 -4.70 -29.02
CA MET A 754 3.94 -5.28 -29.48
C MET A 754 2.94 -5.38 -28.33
N LYS A 755 1.65 -5.27 -28.66
CA LYS A 755 0.56 -5.43 -27.69
C LYS A 755 0.05 -6.87 -27.73
N GLN A 756 0.02 -7.53 -26.57
CA GLN A 756 -0.62 -8.83 -26.42
C GLN A 756 -2.14 -8.69 -26.62
N VAL A 757 -2.71 -9.49 -27.52
CA VAL A 757 -4.14 -9.50 -27.88
C VAL A 757 -4.80 -10.87 -27.64
N GLY A 758 -4.01 -11.90 -27.38
CA GLY A 758 -4.44 -13.25 -26.98
C GLY A 758 -3.36 -13.92 -26.12
N HIS A 759 -3.53 -15.20 -25.78
CA HIS A 759 -2.57 -15.92 -24.93
C HIS A 759 -1.15 -15.90 -25.51
N ASP A 760 -1.02 -16.30 -26.77
CA ASP A 760 0.22 -16.36 -27.56
C ASP A 760 0.21 -15.38 -28.75
N LEU A 761 -0.76 -14.45 -28.79
CA LEU A 761 -0.99 -13.56 -29.94
C LEU A 761 -0.62 -12.11 -29.64
N PHE A 762 0.16 -11.52 -30.53
CA PHE A 762 0.69 -10.17 -30.41
C PHE A 762 0.41 -9.35 -31.66
N LYS A 763 0.12 -8.06 -31.48
CA LYS A 763 -0.18 -7.12 -32.55
C LYS A 763 0.62 -5.84 -32.42
N TRP A 764 1.12 -5.34 -33.55
CA TRP A 764 1.73 -4.02 -33.61
C TRP A 764 0.70 -2.92 -33.31
N PRO A 765 0.97 -1.99 -32.37
CA PRO A 765 0.11 -0.84 -32.14
C PRO A 765 0.08 0.07 -33.38
N SER A 766 -1.03 0.78 -33.58
CA SER A 766 -1.24 1.68 -34.72
C SER A 766 -0.23 2.83 -34.81
N LYS A 767 0.45 3.14 -33.69
CA LYS A 767 1.63 4.00 -33.62
C LYS A 767 2.73 3.19 -32.93
N PRO A 768 3.94 3.04 -33.52
CA PRO A 768 5.03 2.30 -32.90
C PRO A 768 5.37 2.90 -31.53
N GLU A 769 5.29 2.10 -30.48
CA GLU A 769 5.76 2.49 -29.15
C GLU A 769 7.20 2.04 -29.00
N THR A 770 8.14 2.92 -29.32
CA THR A 770 9.57 2.66 -29.13
C THR A 770 10.06 3.17 -27.78
N LYS A 771 10.83 2.37 -27.04
CA LYS A 771 11.56 2.83 -25.85
C LYS A 771 12.99 2.31 -25.83
N CYS A 772 13.87 3.08 -25.20
CA CYS A 772 15.19 2.61 -24.81
C CYS A 772 15.07 1.67 -23.58
N VAL A 773 15.70 0.50 -23.66
CA VAL A 773 15.65 -0.59 -22.69
C VAL A 773 17.08 -1.06 -22.43
N GLU A 774 17.44 -1.24 -21.15
CA GLU A 774 18.73 -1.83 -20.81
C GLU A 774 18.74 -3.34 -21.12
N THR A 775 19.82 -3.85 -21.70
CA THR A 775 19.92 -5.25 -22.19
C THR A 775 19.75 -6.28 -21.08
N ILE A 776 20.03 -5.91 -19.82
CA ILE A 776 19.77 -6.74 -18.64
C ILE A 776 18.29 -7.12 -18.45
N PHE A 777 17.37 -6.33 -19.01
CA PHE A 777 15.93 -6.59 -18.95
C PHE A 777 15.44 -7.51 -20.08
N ILE A 778 16.30 -7.88 -21.03
CA ILE A 778 15.97 -8.84 -22.07
C ILE A 778 16.07 -10.25 -21.49
N LEU A 779 14.94 -10.96 -21.46
CA LEU A 779 14.80 -12.33 -20.94
C LEU A 779 15.26 -13.37 -21.97
N ILE A 780 14.90 -13.16 -23.23
CA ILE A 780 15.18 -14.03 -24.38
C ILE A 780 15.39 -13.15 -25.61
N LYS A 781 16.42 -13.48 -26.39
CA LYS A 781 16.63 -12.96 -27.75
C LYS A 781 16.25 -14.00 -28.81
N GLU A 782 16.06 -13.54 -30.04
CA GLU A 782 15.77 -14.36 -31.21
C GLU A 782 14.49 -15.20 -31.04
N LEU A 783 13.42 -14.56 -30.57
CA LEU A 783 12.13 -15.22 -30.45
C LEU A 783 11.56 -15.57 -31.83
N SER A 784 11.24 -16.85 -32.00
CA SER A 784 10.47 -17.32 -33.16
C SER A 784 9.03 -16.85 -33.03
N ILE A 785 8.62 -15.98 -33.95
CA ILE A 785 7.23 -15.56 -34.09
C ILE A 785 6.76 -15.75 -35.53
N GLU A 786 5.53 -16.18 -35.70
CA GLU A 786 4.95 -16.49 -37.01
C GLU A 786 3.69 -15.65 -37.25
N PRO A 787 3.47 -15.11 -38.46
CA PRO A 787 2.24 -14.40 -38.77
C PRO A 787 1.07 -15.40 -38.75
N LYS A 788 0.00 -15.08 -38.00
CA LYS A 788 -1.16 -15.98 -37.86
C LYS A 788 -2.10 -15.99 -39.07
N ASP A 789 -2.21 -14.85 -39.78
CA ASP A 789 -3.05 -14.68 -40.97
C ASP A 789 -2.36 -13.78 -42.00
N SER A 790 -2.67 -13.99 -43.28
CA SER A 790 -2.16 -13.24 -44.45
C SER A 790 -2.45 -11.72 -44.42
N GLY A 791 -3.27 -11.25 -43.46
CA GLY A 791 -3.63 -9.84 -43.22
C GLY A 791 -2.71 -9.03 -42.29
N LEU A 792 -1.47 -9.49 -42.06
CA LEU A 792 -0.29 -8.67 -41.67
C LEU A 792 -0.30 -7.82 -40.37
N ARG A 793 -1.03 -8.16 -39.32
CA ARG A 793 -0.82 -7.49 -38.00
C ARG A 793 -0.88 -8.36 -36.75
N ILE A 794 -1.11 -9.67 -36.86
CA ILE A 794 -1.17 -10.57 -35.69
C ILE A 794 -0.10 -11.64 -35.84
N TRP A 795 0.72 -11.78 -34.81
CA TRP A 795 1.86 -12.68 -34.74
C TRP A 795 1.65 -13.65 -33.58
N LYS A 796 1.97 -14.92 -33.80
CA LYS A 796 1.90 -16.00 -32.82
C LYS A 796 3.31 -16.29 -32.29
N LEU A 797 3.45 -16.40 -30.98
CA LEU A 797 4.70 -16.66 -30.29
C LEU A 797 4.78 -18.13 -29.86
N SER A 798 5.80 -18.86 -30.32
CA SER A 798 5.93 -20.31 -30.11
C SER A 798 6.59 -20.68 -28.77
N SER A 799 7.25 -19.73 -28.08
CA SER A 799 8.05 -20.00 -26.86
C SER A 799 7.48 -19.35 -25.59
N LEU A 800 6.15 -19.26 -25.47
CA LEU A 800 5.49 -18.53 -24.37
C LEU A 800 5.87 -19.09 -22.98
N ASP A 801 5.78 -20.42 -22.80
CA ASP A 801 6.02 -21.08 -21.51
C ASP A 801 7.46 -20.83 -21.01
N THR A 802 8.44 -20.85 -21.93
CA THR A 802 9.86 -20.58 -21.61
C THR A 802 10.08 -19.13 -21.18
N ILE A 803 9.36 -18.18 -21.79
CA ILE A 803 9.43 -16.76 -21.41
C ILE A 803 8.79 -16.57 -20.04
N GLU A 804 7.63 -17.19 -19.78
CA GLU A 804 6.94 -17.11 -18.50
C GLU A 804 7.78 -17.71 -17.37
N GLU A 805 8.44 -18.84 -17.60
CA GLU A 805 9.37 -19.45 -16.63
C GLU A 805 10.54 -18.50 -16.31
N LYS A 806 11.20 -17.95 -17.34
CA LYS A 806 12.30 -16.98 -17.15
C LYS A 806 11.83 -15.68 -16.49
N TYR A 807 10.63 -15.21 -16.82
CA TYR A 807 10.05 -14.03 -16.21
C TYR A 807 9.70 -14.26 -14.73
N ASN A 808 9.14 -15.41 -14.38
CA ASN A 808 8.86 -15.78 -12.98
C ASN A 808 10.15 -15.87 -12.17
N TYR A 809 11.22 -16.41 -12.75
CA TYR A 809 12.54 -16.40 -12.13
C TYR A 809 13.08 -14.98 -11.95
N TYR A 810 13.03 -14.15 -12.99
CA TYR A 810 13.40 -12.74 -12.91
C TYR A 810 12.59 -12.03 -11.80
N LYS A 811 11.28 -12.24 -11.74
CA LYS A 811 10.39 -11.65 -10.75
C LYS A 811 10.81 -12.01 -9.33
N LEU A 812 11.10 -13.29 -9.04
CA LEU A 812 11.54 -13.75 -7.71
C LEU A 812 12.89 -13.16 -7.25
N ASN A 813 13.76 -12.77 -8.17
CA ASN A 813 15.10 -12.26 -7.85
C ASN A 813 15.15 -10.73 -7.78
N TYR A 814 14.24 -10.03 -8.45
CA TYR A 814 14.27 -8.57 -8.58
C TYR A 814 13.09 -7.85 -7.89
N PHE A 815 12.03 -8.57 -7.50
CA PHE A 815 10.86 -8.08 -6.77
C PHE A 815 10.56 -8.96 -5.55
#